data_AF-A0AA97G5H6-F1
#
_entry.id   AF-A0AA97G5H6-F1
#
_cell.length_a   1.000
_cell.length_b   1.000
_cell.length_c   1.000
_cell.angle_alpha   90.00
_cell.angle_beta   90.00
_cell.angle_gamma   90.00
#
_symmetry.space_group_name_H-M   'P 1'
#
loop_
_entity.id
_entity.type
_entity.pdbx_description
1 polymer ?
#
loop_
_entity_poly.entity_id
_entity_poly.type
_entity_poly.pdbx_seq_one_letter_code
_entity_poly.pdbx_strand_id
1 'polypeptide(L)'
;MMDQVSNHSLFGCLVTWAESSIDGYNGLRKANEAFLKAVIRYSCFNELHLFLHEGQISAFRQDWKEYLRQYGAGKNINILPVHDLPSCFQRHAYSVFHCGDPYISDLAALRERHASSLFPITGRAHSLSDDARLSRIRDLIFSPVKPCDSILCSSKAQKTVMKRLISSASASVSDTVGRAVPYRGQVSLIPLGIEPARQEAVPSGAGDVLQILCLGRLSAADKMDLHPLLLALNDLFEEGTVSRFQLVIAGAGDASGEYVRSLLAQAYEFNLEDCIRFELSVDDEKREQLLAEADVFVSLADNVQESFGLAPLEAMRAGIPVILSDWNGYRDLIVSGQEGFLIKTTSADHDDISRSLSLVSKTQAQLIQAQGVAVDIEALKTALSTLLMDESTRKAMSGAAIRRVNETFSWPLLIDQYHRLVDDLRQEASRIRHHQGRAVGMPYQDVFGHYASVALQETDFLVATDRGLRVLLMSERGFFFNQLSHLLDKNEIREVIRKLVTPQSVSNMQKLFPERQTLLFLLSWMLKYQLVSFSDEAEGRKPSFPGLPDWFKVEDPCQVCGLVFPEQLRSKWIKPVITQYVRLIQSYVNDIDSSEEGSESSLIQSIAQSVIEWMDDRLLQAIGWFAEDHTLTSYGEVLKLLESKGVEALIEAYPHWYRNIQKEFFQHVRVIRSLLSRVKQDLSEINHYFFSGSRQLASGLISIRNLQLDSGSPVYQLTFNNGEHLVYKLRDLAIDQLLVGYEQSMAQSLNGWLQDPDALGVFRMLNKSFYGYVEFIASETVSESDDLETYHRRMGVAAGFCLMSGLTDIHSKNLHLSGNKPYLIDAETALHNPVIMQLQAELQNPELSFLRGMQDSSLGLTGLMKVWENFHICQIRYSSVKLENGELVAEQPQTITAFLDHLLMEKGRHSLDGCHPPVASQYGKAFVEGFRSSVSAISQYSEQWCDYLKSMTGFEVRYQPRWNLNDARKQFRDLHVVRELQVLSRERLKGYLLRLAKRITLAGEVSQRWLDAPWQEPVSVLAESVAEGWQASEQRDFVRKLGESGVFVKRHDGTLQEVSRDYFSVNTIEKQSELIASLADHKLRDRFLNACQQMIEGWFEQHINAGEGMPEELRQEVLEALADRERKA
;
A
#
# COMPACT_ATOMS: atom_id res chain seq x y z
N MET A 1 -37.82 -81.30 33.03
CA MET A 1 -38.15 -80.23 32.06
C MET A 1 -36.84 -79.49 31.82
N MET A 2 -36.26 -79.51 30.61
CA MET A 2 -36.81 -79.01 29.34
C MET A 2 -37.22 -77.53 29.49
N ASP A 3 -36.83 -76.60 28.64
CA ASP A 3 -35.95 -76.68 27.47
C ASP A 3 -35.41 -75.26 27.16
N GLN A 4 -34.46 -75.17 26.23
CA GLN A 4 -34.25 -74.00 25.36
C GLN A 4 -34.72 -72.62 25.87
N VAL A 5 -33.92 -71.95 26.70
CA VAL A 5 -33.82 -70.50 26.53
C VAL A 5 -32.97 -70.28 25.28
N SER A 6 -33.64 -70.10 24.14
CA SER A 6 -32.97 -69.67 22.91
C SER A 6 -32.27 -68.33 23.19
N ASN A 7 -30.94 -68.32 23.22
CA ASN A 7 -30.16 -67.09 23.44
C ASN A 7 -30.35 -66.15 22.24
N HIS A 8 -31.41 -65.33 22.29
CA HIS A 8 -31.57 -64.18 21.39
C HIS A 8 -30.36 -63.26 21.59
N SER A 9 -29.59 -63.08 20.52
CA SER A 9 -28.35 -62.31 20.48
C SER A 9 -28.58 -61.03 19.68
N LEU A 10 -29.17 -60.03 20.34
CA LEU A 10 -29.57 -58.75 19.76
C LEU A 10 -28.45 -57.69 19.90
N PHE A 11 -27.88 -57.25 18.79
CA PHE A 11 -26.88 -56.18 18.75
C PHE A 11 -27.53 -54.84 18.39
N GLY A 12 -27.39 -53.82 19.25
CA GLY A 12 -27.80 -52.44 18.94
C GLY A 12 -26.62 -51.59 18.50
N CYS A 13 -26.82 -50.63 17.59
CA CYS A 13 -25.81 -49.64 17.24
C CYS A 13 -26.43 -48.27 16.95
N LEU A 14 -25.85 -47.21 17.53
CA LEU A 14 -26.06 -45.85 17.04
C LEU A 14 -25.14 -45.65 15.82
N VAL A 15 -25.73 -45.40 14.65
CA VAL A 15 -24.98 -45.31 13.39
C VAL A 15 -24.82 -43.83 13.00
N THR A 16 -23.58 -43.34 13.02
CA THR A 16 -23.23 -42.00 12.57
C THR A 16 -23.06 -41.97 11.06
N TRP A 17 -24.19 -41.80 10.36
CA TRP A 17 -24.29 -41.72 8.91
C TRP A 17 -24.74 -40.31 8.48
N ALA A 18 -24.47 -39.93 7.23
CA ALA A 18 -24.85 -38.65 6.65
C ALA A 18 -25.21 -38.85 5.17
N GLU A 19 -26.19 -38.09 4.68
CA GLU A 19 -26.62 -38.16 3.28
C GLU A 19 -25.48 -37.79 2.32
N SER A 20 -25.58 -38.33 1.10
CA SER A 20 -24.54 -38.32 0.06
C SER A 20 -24.44 -36.97 -0.67
N SER A 21 -24.29 -35.86 0.07
CA SER A 21 -24.21 -34.49 -0.47
C SER A 21 -22.96 -33.71 -0.05
N ILE A 22 -22.00 -34.37 0.61
CA ILE A 22 -20.65 -33.83 0.82
C ILE A 22 -19.64 -34.87 0.36
N ASP A 23 -19.07 -34.68 -0.83
CA ASP A 23 -17.91 -35.41 -1.30
C ASP A 23 -16.69 -35.03 -0.44
N GLY A 24 -16.18 -35.99 0.34
CA GLY A 24 -15.07 -35.73 1.26
C GLY A 24 -14.65 -36.93 2.12
N TYR A 25 -13.33 -37.14 2.24
CA TYR A 25 -12.73 -38.30 2.90
C TYR A 25 -12.73 -38.17 4.44
N ASN A 26 -13.80 -38.61 5.12
CA ASN A 26 -13.87 -38.58 6.58
C ASN A 26 -13.30 -39.87 7.22
N GLY A 27 -12.14 -39.78 7.88
CA GLY A 27 -11.45 -40.92 8.50
C GLY A 27 -12.21 -41.58 9.67
N LEU A 28 -12.90 -40.78 10.50
CA LEU A 28 -13.76 -41.28 11.58
C LEU A 28 -14.97 -42.05 11.03
N ARG A 29 -15.62 -41.50 9.99
CA ARG A 29 -16.69 -42.18 9.24
C ARG A 29 -16.18 -43.49 8.67
N LYS A 30 -15.04 -43.49 7.95
CA LYS A 30 -14.46 -44.71 7.38
C LYS A 30 -14.10 -45.75 8.43
N ALA A 31 -13.57 -45.35 9.59
CA ALA A 31 -13.26 -46.27 10.68
C ALA A 31 -14.52 -46.93 11.28
N ASN A 32 -15.57 -46.15 11.53
CA ASN A 32 -16.86 -46.65 12.05
C ASN A 32 -17.62 -47.48 11.01
N GLU A 33 -17.61 -47.05 9.76
CA GLU A 33 -18.23 -47.76 8.63
C GLU A 33 -17.54 -49.10 8.37
N ALA A 34 -16.20 -49.12 8.32
CA ALA A 34 -15.41 -50.35 8.19
C ALA A 34 -15.67 -51.31 9.36
N PHE A 35 -15.76 -50.79 10.60
CA PHE A 35 -16.10 -51.61 11.76
C PHE A 35 -17.51 -52.18 11.68
N LEU A 36 -18.53 -51.39 11.35
CA LEU A 36 -19.92 -51.86 11.23
C LEU A 36 -20.10 -52.87 10.09
N LYS A 37 -19.47 -52.63 8.93
CA LYS A 37 -19.39 -53.58 7.81
C LYS A 37 -18.78 -54.90 8.28
N ALA A 38 -17.65 -54.83 8.98
CA ALA A 38 -16.97 -56.01 9.52
C ALA A 38 -17.83 -56.76 10.58
N VAL A 39 -18.57 -56.06 11.45
CA VAL A 39 -19.54 -56.68 12.36
C VAL A 39 -20.63 -57.41 11.56
N ILE A 40 -21.29 -56.79 10.58
CA ILE A 40 -22.33 -57.45 9.78
C ILE A 40 -21.79 -58.72 9.10
N ARG A 41 -20.60 -58.64 8.49
CA ARG A 41 -20.00 -59.73 7.69
C ARG A 41 -19.39 -60.87 8.49
N TYR A 42 -18.78 -60.60 9.65
CA TYR A 42 -18.00 -61.60 10.38
C TYR A 42 -18.58 -61.99 11.75
N SER A 43 -19.65 -61.33 12.24
CA SER A 43 -20.25 -61.66 13.55
C SER A 43 -21.21 -62.85 13.56
N CYS A 44 -21.46 -63.39 14.76
CA CYS A 44 -22.50 -64.40 15.03
C CYS A 44 -23.82 -63.85 15.61
N PHE A 45 -24.07 -62.53 15.57
CA PHE A 45 -25.34 -61.96 16.06
C PHE A 45 -26.50 -62.28 15.11
N ASN A 46 -27.56 -62.90 15.65
CA ASN A 46 -28.77 -63.28 14.91
C ASN A 46 -29.72 -62.10 14.63
N GLU A 47 -29.71 -61.05 15.46
CA GLU A 47 -30.54 -59.85 15.26
C GLU A 47 -29.74 -58.56 15.49
N LEU A 48 -29.96 -57.54 14.65
CA LEU A 48 -29.26 -56.25 14.69
C LEU A 48 -30.27 -55.10 14.59
N HIS A 49 -30.20 -54.14 15.51
CA HIS A 49 -30.94 -52.87 15.45
C HIS A 49 -29.98 -51.72 15.17
N LEU A 50 -30.15 -51.07 14.02
CA LEU A 50 -29.33 -49.94 13.57
C LEU A 50 -30.15 -48.65 13.68
N PHE A 51 -29.72 -47.72 14.54
CA PHE A 51 -30.41 -46.48 14.83
C PHE A 51 -29.78 -45.30 14.08
N LEU A 52 -30.58 -44.59 13.27
CA LEU A 52 -30.18 -43.45 12.43
C LEU A 52 -31.13 -42.26 12.62
N HIS A 53 -30.74 -41.06 12.15
CA HIS A 53 -31.71 -39.97 12.02
C HIS A 53 -32.84 -40.36 11.06
N GLU A 54 -34.09 -39.97 11.31
CA GLU A 54 -35.26 -40.49 10.58
C GLU A 54 -35.16 -40.26 9.06
N GLY A 55 -34.82 -39.04 8.63
CA GLY A 55 -34.65 -38.71 7.21
C GLY A 55 -33.57 -39.56 6.49
N GLN A 56 -32.62 -40.11 7.23
CA GLN A 56 -31.50 -40.87 6.67
C GLN A 56 -31.81 -42.35 6.40
N ILE A 57 -32.90 -42.88 6.96
CA ILE A 57 -33.19 -44.34 6.93
C ILE A 57 -33.37 -44.86 5.51
N SER A 58 -34.04 -44.09 4.64
CA SER A 58 -34.32 -44.50 3.26
C SER A 58 -33.03 -44.63 2.45
N ALA A 59 -32.18 -43.59 2.49
CA ALA A 59 -30.93 -43.55 1.74
C ALA A 59 -29.90 -44.56 2.30
N PHE A 60 -29.80 -44.73 3.62
CA PHE A 60 -28.98 -45.80 4.21
C PHE A 60 -29.41 -47.20 3.73
N ARG A 61 -30.72 -47.48 3.68
CA ARG A 61 -31.26 -48.76 3.17
C ARG A 61 -30.92 -48.99 1.70
N GLN A 62 -30.81 -47.92 0.89
CA GLN A 62 -30.42 -47.99 -0.51
C GLN A 62 -28.91 -48.23 -0.68
N ASP A 63 -28.07 -47.42 -0.03
CA ASP A 63 -26.60 -47.52 -0.09
C ASP A 63 -26.08 -48.87 0.39
N TRP A 64 -26.66 -49.40 1.47
CA TRP A 64 -26.23 -50.66 2.07
C TRP A 64 -26.94 -51.88 1.47
N LYS A 65 -27.85 -51.70 0.51
CA LYS A 65 -28.71 -52.76 -0.04
C LYS A 65 -27.92 -53.99 -0.49
N GLU A 66 -26.89 -53.81 -1.32
CA GLU A 66 -26.12 -54.94 -1.86
C GLU A 66 -25.20 -55.56 -0.81
N TYR A 67 -24.65 -54.75 0.11
CA TYR A 67 -23.83 -55.26 1.22
C TYR A 67 -24.65 -56.10 2.21
N LEU A 68 -25.84 -55.63 2.57
CA LEU A 68 -26.78 -56.34 3.44
C LEU A 68 -27.34 -57.59 2.76
N ARG A 69 -27.56 -57.54 1.43
CA ARG A 69 -27.92 -58.73 0.65
C ARG A 69 -26.80 -59.79 0.65
N GLN A 70 -25.55 -59.36 0.45
CA GLN A 70 -24.40 -60.28 0.35
C GLN A 70 -23.99 -60.88 1.71
N TYR A 71 -24.04 -60.09 2.79
CA TYR A 71 -23.48 -60.47 4.09
C TYR A 71 -24.46 -60.46 5.28
N GLY A 72 -25.66 -59.90 5.10
CA GLY A 72 -26.69 -59.80 6.15
C GLY A 72 -27.80 -60.86 6.06
N ALA A 73 -27.88 -61.64 4.98
CA ALA A 73 -29.03 -62.52 4.68
C ALA A 73 -29.35 -63.61 5.72
N GLY A 74 -28.42 -63.95 6.62
CA GLY A 74 -28.64 -64.89 7.72
C GLY A 74 -29.07 -64.24 9.05
N LYS A 75 -29.39 -62.95 9.06
CA LYS A 75 -29.60 -62.13 10.28
C LYS A 75 -30.85 -61.26 10.13
N ASN A 76 -31.59 -61.07 11.23
CA ASN A 76 -32.70 -60.11 11.25
C ASN A 76 -32.15 -58.69 11.47
N ILE A 77 -32.22 -57.80 10.47
CA ILE A 77 -31.61 -56.46 10.55
C ILE A 77 -32.70 -55.40 10.47
N ASN A 78 -33.01 -54.81 11.63
CA ASN A 78 -33.99 -53.73 11.78
C ASN A 78 -33.27 -52.37 11.74
N ILE A 79 -33.74 -51.46 10.88
CA ILE A 79 -33.20 -50.09 10.77
C ILE A 79 -34.28 -49.12 11.23
N LEU A 80 -34.00 -48.39 12.31
CA LEU A 80 -34.96 -47.67 13.17
C LEU A 80 -34.54 -46.20 13.38
N PRO A 81 -35.48 -45.27 13.65
CA PRO A 81 -35.15 -43.88 13.92
C PRO A 81 -34.57 -43.69 15.33
N VAL A 82 -33.63 -42.76 15.49
CA VAL A 82 -32.91 -42.50 16.74
C VAL A 82 -33.82 -42.00 17.87
N HIS A 83 -34.94 -41.35 17.53
CA HIS A 83 -35.93 -40.91 18.52
C HIS A 83 -36.71 -42.09 19.15
N ASP A 84 -36.69 -43.29 18.55
CA ASP A 84 -37.28 -44.50 19.12
C ASP A 84 -36.39 -45.20 20.16
N LEU A 85 -35.16 -44.73 20.40
CA LEU A 85 -34.27 -45.32 21.41
C LEU A 85 -34.94 -45.51 22.80
N PRO A 86 -35.69 -44.53 23.36
CA PRO A 86 -36.38 -44.70 24.63
C PRO A 86 -37.43 -45.82 24.62
N SER A 87 -38.23 -45.92 23.54
CA SER A 87 -39.28 -46.94 23.41
C SER A 87 -38.68 -48.33 23.18
N CYS A 88 -37.59 -48.41 22.42
CA CYS A 88 -36.85 -49.63 22.16
C CYS A 88 -36.12 -50.16 23.40
N PHE A 89 -35.54 -49.29 24.24
CA PHE A 89 -34.90 -49.67 25.50
C PHE A 89 -35.92 -50.19 26.53
N GLN A 90 -37.17 -49.73 26.51
CA GLN A 90 -38.24 -50.27 27.34
C GLN A 90 -38.66 -51.68 26.90
N ARG A 91 -38.68 -51.96 25.59
CA ARG A 91 -39.28 -53.16 24.99
C ARG A 91 -38.32 -54.33 24.75
N HIS A 92 -37.03 -54.06 24.52
CA HIS A 92 -36.07 -55.09 24.07
C HIS A 92 -34.87 -55.24 25.03
N ALA A 93 -34.47 -56.48 25.28
CA ALA A 93 -33.27 -56.82 26.04
C ALA A 93 -32.06 -56.99 25.09
N TYR A 94 -31.22 -55.97 24.98
CA TYR A 94 -30.03 -56.00 24.12
C TYR A 94 -28.93 -56.91 24.69
N SER A 95 -28.16 -57.51 23.79
CA SER A 95 -26.95 -58.26 24.13
C SER A 95 -25.73 -57.35 24.28
N VAL A 96 -25.63 -56.33 23.42
CA VAL A 96 -24.73 -55.19 23.56
C VAL A 96 -25.25 -54.05 22.70
N PHE A 97 -25.00 -52.81 23.12
CA PHE A 97 -25.28 -51.61 22.33
C PHE A 97 -23.98 -50.86 22.02
N HIS A 98 -23.71 -50.54 20.76
CA HIS A 98 -22.47 -49.90 20.32
C HIS A 98 -22.66 -48.43 19.91
N CYS A 99 -21.65 -47.62 20.20
CA CYS A 99 -21.49 -46.23 19.78
C CYS A 99 -20.13 -46.05 19.09
N GLY A 100 -20.11 -45.38 17.93
CA GLY A 100 -18.89 -45.15 17.13
C GLY A 100 -17.93 -44.09 17.68
N ASP A 101 -17.99 -43.77 18.98
CA ASP A 101 -17.24 -42.70 19.64
C ASP A 101 -17.08 -43.06 21.14
N PRO A 102 -16.04 -42.61 21.90
CA PRO A 102 -15.86 -43.04 23.28
C PRO A 102 -16.80 -42.35 24.29
N TYR A 103 -17.48 -41.24 23.94
CA TYR A 103 -18.29 -40.45 24.87
C TYR A 103 -19.72 -41.01 25.04
N ILE A 104 -19.82 -42.18 25.70
CA ILE A 104 -21.08 -42.89 25.93
C ILE A 104 -21.98 -42.29 27.04
N SER A 105 -21.64 -41.12 27.60
CA SER A 105 -22.30 -40.52 28.77
C SER A 105 -23.81 -40.35 28.59
N ASP A 106 -24.24 -39.72 27.49
CA ASP A 106 -25.66 -39.45 27.23
C ASP A 106 -26.44 -40.73 26.92
N LEU A 107 -25.82 -41.66 26.21
CA LEU A 107 -26.41 -42.96 25.89
C LEU A 107 -26.58 -43.83 27.15
N ALA A 108 -25.63 -43.77 28.08
CA ALA A 108 -25.75 -44.40 29.39
C ALA A 108 -26.85 -43.74 30.24
N ALA A 109 -26.97 -42.40 30.21
CA ALA A 109 -28.06 -41.69 30.90
C ALA A 109 -29.46 -42.01 30.31
N LEU A 110 -29.57 -42.15 28.99
CA LEU A 110 -30.78 -42.62 28.31
C LEU A 110 -31.11 -44.08 28.65
N ARG A 111 -30.10 -44.97 28.72
CA ARG A 111 -30.30 -46.34 29.21
C ARG A 111 -30.84 -46.34 30.63
N GLU A 112 -30.21 -45.62 31.56
CA GLU A 112 -30.71 -45.59 32.95
C GLU A 112 -32.16 -45.10 33.03
N ARG A 113 -32.54 -44.11 32.21
CA ARG A 113 -33.89 -43.52 32.22
C ARG A 113 -34.96 -44.36 31.54
N HIS A 114 -34.61 -45.27 30.62
CA HIS A 114 -35.60 -45.95 29.78
C HIS A 114 -35.47 -47.47 29.70
N ALA A 115 -34.33 -48.08 30.06
CA ALA A 115 -34.16 -49.52 29.94
C ALA A 115 -34.94 -50.32 31.00
N SER A 116 -35.68 -51.34 30.58
CA SER A 116 -36.42 -52.25 31.48
C SER A 116 -35.53 -53.35 32.08
N SER A 117 -34.42 -53.67 31.43
CA SER A 117 -33.36 -54.56 31.92
C SER A 117 -31.98 -54.01 31.52
N LEU A 118 -30.96 -54.26 32.33
CA LEU A 118 -29.62 -53.72 32.09
C LEU A 118 -28.88 -54.50 31.00
N PHE A 119 -28.26 -53.79 30.05
CA PHE A 119 -27.42 -54.36 29.00
C PHE A 119 -26.12 -53.57 28.80
N PRO A 120 -25.02 -54.22 28.33
CA PRO A 120 -23.74 -53.58 28.03
C PRO A 120 -23.80 -52.48 26.98
N ILE A 121 -23.10 -51.36 27.21
CA ILE A 121 -22.80 -50.33 26.20
C ILE A 121 -21.30 -50.35 25.87
N THR A 122 -20.95 -50.24 24.58
CA THR A 122 -19.56 -50.08 24.12
C THR A 122 -19.36 -48.84 23.27
N GLY A 123 -18.28 -48.09 23.52
CA GLY A 123 -17.87 -46.91 22.73
C GLY A 123 -16.50 -47.12 22.09
N ARG A 124 -16.22 -46.53 20.91
CA ARG A 124 -14.91 -46.65 20.25
C ARG A 124 -14.09 -45.37 20.31
N ALA A 125 -12.91 -45.44 20.90
CA ALA A 125 -11.92 -44.38 20.88
C ALA A 125 -11.24 -44.26 19.51
N HIS A 126 -11.13 -43.02 19.00
CA HIS A 126 -10.52 -42.71 17.71
C HIS A 126 -9.30 -41.80 17.87
N SER A 127 -9.51 -40.50 18.12
CA SER A 127 -8.49 -39.66 18.77
C SER A 127 -8.80 -39.56 20.27
N LEU A 128 -7.76 -39.64 21.11
CA LEU A 128 -7.82 -39.46 22.56
C LEU A 128 -6.79 -38.42 23.03
N SER A 129 -6.43 -37.48 22.17
CA SER A 129 -5.58 -36.34 22.47
C SER A 129 -6.25 -35.00 22.13
N ASP A 130 -7.48 -35.04 21.62
CA ASP A 130 -8.32 -33.85 21.44
C ASP A 130 -8.74 -33.34 22.84
N ASP A 131 -8.01 -32.36 23.36
CA ASP A 131 -8.12 -31.92 24.76
C ASP A 131 -9.50 -31.34 25.10
N ALA A 132 -10.16 -30.71 24.11
CA ALA A 132 -11.55 -30.25 24.21
C ALA A 132 -12.56 -31.41 24.41
N ARG A 133 -12.13 -32.66 24.20
CA ARG A 133 -12.84 -33.89 24.55
C ARG A 133 -12.19 -34.69 25.69
N LEU A 134 -10.96 -34.36 26.12
CA LEU A 134 -10.34 -34.96 27.31
C LEU A 134 -10.97 -34.42 28.60
N SER A 135 -11.35 -33.14 28.63
CA SER A 135 -12.21 -32.58 29.68
C SER A 135 -13.51 -33.38 29.86
N ARG A 136 -14.12 -33.83 28.75
CA ARG A 136 -15.34 -34.67 28.72
C ARG A 136 -15.15 -36.08 29.27
N ILE A 137 -13.92 -36.50 29.59
CA ILE A 137 -13.69 -37.73 30.37
C ILE A 137 -14.10 -37.53 31.84
N ARG A 138 -14.12 -36.29 32.36
CA ARG A 138 -14.78 -35.97 33.64
C ARG A 138 -16.28 -36.20 33.54
N ASP A 139 -16.92 -35.83 32.42
CA ASP A 139 -18.34 -36.14 32.19
C ASP A 139 -18.59 -37.66 32.17
N LEU A 140 -17.68 -38.46 31.60
CA LEU A 140 -17.74 -39.93 31.68
C LEU A 140 -17.65 -40.46 33.11
N ILE A 141 -16.94 -39.79 34.04
CA ILE A 141 -16.86 -40.15 35.46
C ILE A 141 -18.14 -39.78 36.22
N PHE A 142 -18.76 -38.65 35.87
CA PHE A 142 -20.05 -38.23 36.44
C PHE A 142 -21.27 -38.90 35.77
N SER A 143 -21.08 -39.50 34.58
CA SER A 143 -22.12 -40.25 33.86
C SER A 143 -22.47 -41.58 34.53
N PRO A 144 -23.68 -42.13 34.32
CA PRO A 144 -24.14 -43.32 35.03
C PRO A 144 -23.72 -44.66 34.37
N VAL A 145 -22.50 -44.72 33.86
CA VAL A 145 -21.88 -45.97 33.35
C VAL A 145 -21.75 -47.04 34.45
N LYS A 146 -21.70 -48.31 34.03
CA LYS A 146 -21.68 -49.50 34.91
C LYS A 146 -20.50 -50.42 34.57
N PRO A 147 -20.15 -51.38 35.46
CA PRO A 147 -19.09 -52.37 35.20
C PRO A 147 -19.25 -53.23 33.93
N CYS A 148 -20.46 -53.31 33.36
CA CYS A 148 -20.72 -53.98 32.09
C CYS A 148 -20.49 -53.11 30.84
N ASP A 149 -20.06 -51.85 30.98
CA ASP A 149 -19.80 -50.93 29.87
C ASP A 149 -18.31 -50.86 29.52
N SER A 150 -17.93 -50.67 28.25
CA SER A 150 -16.51 -50.73 27.82
C SER A 150 -16.12 -49.78 26.68
N ILE A 151 -14.98 -49.09 26.81
CA ILE A 151 -14.40 -48.26 25.74
C ILE A 151 -13.31 -49.03 24.99
N LEU A 152 -13.46 -49.17 23.67
CA LEU A 152 -12.56 -49.88 22.76
C LEU A 152 -11.46 -48.92 22.27
N CYS A 153 -10.19 -49.28 22.48
CA CYS A 153 -9.03 -48.48 22.07
C CYS A 153 -8.20 -49.20 21.01
N SER A 154 -7.70 -48.44 20.04
CA SER A 154 -7.12 -48.94 18.79
C SER A 154 -5.61 -49.24 18.86
N SER A 155 -4.95 -49.00 19.99
CA SER A 155 -3.55 -49.38 20.21
C SER A 155 -3.26 -49.58 21.70
N LYS A 156 -2.17 -50.28 22.03
CA LYS A 156 -1.72 -50.44 23.44
C LYS A 156 -1.45 -49.08 24.09
N ALA A 157 -0.90 -48.13 23.32
CA ALA A 157 -0.77 -46.74 23.74
C ALA A 157 -2.15 -46.12 24.02
N GLN A 158 -3.09 -46.17 23.06
CA GLN A 158 -4.43 -45.59 23.24
C GLN A 158 -5.19 -46.19 24.44
N LYS A 159 -5.09 -47.51 24.69
CA LYS A 159 -5.69 -48.14 25.89
C LYS A 159 -5.02 -47.66 27.19
N THR A 160 -3.70 -47.47 27.17
CA THR A 160 -2.93 -47.02 28.34
C THR A 160 -3.24 -45.55 28.64
N VAL A 161 -3.28 -44.72 27.60
CA VAL A 161 -3.73 -43.32 27.64
C VAL A 161 -5.16 -43.25 28.16
N MET A 162 -6.13 -43.98 27.59
CA MET A 162 -7.53 -43.93 28.05
C MET A 162 -7.69 -44.36 29.52
N LYS A 163 -6.99 -45.41 29.94
CA LYS A 163 -6.98 -45.80 31.37
C LYS A 163 -6.36 -44.72 32.25
N ARG A 164 -5.23 -44.12 31.85
CA ARG A 164 -4.58 -43.04 32.62
C ARG A 164 -5.42 -41.78 32.67
N LEU A 165 -6.06 -41.38 31.59
CA LEU A 165 -6.99 -40.25 31.52
C LEU A 165 -8.16 -40.46 32.47
N ILE A 166 -8.81 -41.62 32.40
CA ILE A 166 -9.93 -41.98 33.27
C ILE A 166 -9.48 -42.04 34.74
N SER A 167 -8.36 -42.68 35.07
CA SER A 167 -7.83 -42.74 36.44
C SER A 167 -7.38 -41.36 36.95
N SER A 168 -6.78 -40.53 36.11
CA SER A 168 -6.32 -39.18 36.48
C SER A 168 -7.50 -38.24 36.69
N ALA A 169 -8.48 -38.24 35.80
CA ALA A 169 -9.71 -37.46 35.96
C ALA A 169 -10.52 -37.95 37.17
N SER A 170 -10.53 -39.25 37.45
CA SER A 170 -11.22 -39.84 38.60
C SER A 170 -10.52 -39.49 39.92
N ALA A 171 -9.19 -39.60 40.00
CA ALA A 171 -8.41 -39.17 41.17
C ALA A 171 -8.55 -37.66 41.39
N SER A 172 -8.40 -36.84 40.34
CA SER A 172 -8.61 -35.40 40.38
C SER A 172 -9.99 -35.01 40.93
N VAL A 173 -11.07 -35.58 40.40
CA VAL A 173 -12.43 -35.37 40.92
C VAL A 173 -12.58 -35.87 42.37
N SER A 174 -11.94 -36.99 42.71
CA SER A 174 -12.00 -37.57 44.06
C SER A 174 -11.38 -36.66 45.10
N ASP A 175 -10.19 -36.14 44.81
CA ASP A 175 -9.43 -35.29 45.71
C ASP A 175 -10.08 -33.91 45.84
N THR A 176 -10.62 -33.35 44.73
CA THR A 176 -11.38 -32.08 44.77
C THR A 176 -12.67 -32.17 45.59
N VAL A 177 -13.37 -33.32 45.56
CA VAL A 177 -14.64 -33.52 46.31
C VAL A 177 -14.40 -34.15 47.69
N GLY A 178 -13.15 -34.50 48.03
CA GLY A 178 -12.78 -35.12 49.31
C GLY A 178 -13.31 -36.54 49.51
N ARG A 179 -13.69 -37.24 48.43
CA ARG A 179 -14.28 -38.60 48.44
C ARG A 179 -13.96 -39.32 47.14
N ALA A 180 -13.63 -40.60 47.20
CA ALA A 180 -13.39 -41.42 46.01
C ALA A 180 -14.61 -41.45 45.06
N VAL A 181 -14.44 -40.93 43.83
CA VAL A 181 -15.37 -40.97 42.71
C VAL A 181 -14.75 -41.82 41.58
N PRO A 182 -14.78 -43.17 41.69
CA PRO A 182 -14.21 -44.05 40.67
C PRO A 182 -15.04 -44.05 39.39
N TYR A 183 -14.37 -44.06 38.24
CA TYR A 183 -15.01 -44.48 36.98
C TYR A 183 -15.48 -45.94 37.09
N ARG A 184 -16.68 -46.21 36.58
CA ARG A 184 -17.37 -47.49 36.80
C ARG A 184 -17.36 -48.43 35.60
N GLY A 185 -16.94 -47.99 34.41
CA GLY A 185 -16.84 -48.81 33.21
C GLY A 185 -15.44 -49.43 32.99
N GLN A 186 -15.25 -50.07 31.84
CA GLN A 186 -14.03 -50.76 31.45
C GLN A 186 -13.33 -50.13 30.23
N VAL A 187 -12.06 -50.52 29.98
CA VAL A 187 -11.29 -50.09 28.79
C VAL A 187 -10.56 -51.29 28.15
N SER A 188 -10.80 -51.49 26.85
CA SER A 188 -10.44 -52.67 26.05
C SER A 188 -9.54 -52.30 24.86
N LEU A 189 -8.83 -53.27 24.26
CA LEU A 189 -7.88 -53.05 23.15
C LEU A 189 -8.36 -53.79 21.91
N ILE A 190 -8.73 -53.07 20.85
CA ILE A 190 -9.16 -53.58 19.53
C ILE A 190 -8.73 -52.56 18.44
N PRO A 191 -7.59 -52.78 17.74
CA PRO A 191 -7.04 -51.89 16.69
C PRO A 191 -7.94 -51.45 15.51
N LEU A 192 -7.37 -50.59 14.67
CA LEU A 192 -7.86 -50.19 13.32
C LEU A 192 -6.89 -50.70 12.24
N GLY A 193 -7.37 -50.86 11.00
CA GLY A 193 -6.56 -51.26 9.84
C GLY A 193 -6.60 -50.29 8.66
N ILE A 194 -5.63 -50.40 7.75
CA ILE A 194 -5.57 -49.69 6.45
C ILE A 194 -5.19 -50.66 5.31
N GLU A 195 -5.16 -50.16 4.08
CA GLU A 195 -4.56 -50.81 2.90
C GLU A 195 -3.36 -49.97 2.39
N PRO A 196 -2.29 -50.57 1.81
CA PRO A 196 -0.99 -49.91 1.59
C PRO A 196 -0.83 -49.10 0.26
N ALA A 197 0.09 -48.13 0.25
CA ALA A 197 0.37 -47.20 -0.87
C ALA A 197 1.78 -47.39 -1.52
N ARG A 198 2.06 -46.69 -2.63
CA ARG A 198 3.24 -46.89 -3.52
C ARG A 198 4.30 -45.76 -3.42
N GLN A 199 5.55 -46.09 -3.79
CA GLN A 199 6.72 -45.19 -3.84
C GLN A 199 6.90 -44.51 -5.22
N GLU A 200 7.74 -43.45 -5.22
CA GLU A 200 8.27 -42.65 -6.35
C GLU A 200 7.49 -41.37 -6.73
N ALA A 201 7.99 -40.23 -6.24
CA ALA A 201 7.87 -38.91 -6.85
C ALA A 201 9.09 -38.07 -6.45
N VAL A 202 9.64 -37.28 -7.38
CA VAL A 202 10.76 -36.34 -7.16
C VAL A 202 10.32 -34.97 -7.70
N PRO A 203 10.44 -33.86 -6.95
CA PRO A 203 10.04 -32.54 -7.45
C PRO A 203 10.83 -32.13 -8.70
N SER A 204 10.12 -31.68 -9.74
CA SER A 204 10.72 -31.22 -10.99
C SER A 204 11.01 -29.71 -10.95
N GLY A 205 11.98 -29.30 -10.13
CA GLY A 205 12.49 -27.93 -10.13
C GLY A 205 13.21 -27.60 -11.45
N ALA A 206 12.51 -26.95 -12.38
CA ALA A 206 12.98 -26.69 -13.74
C ALA A 206 12.50 -25.34 -14.32
N GLY A 207 12.50 -24.27 -13.51
CA GLY A 207 12.17 -22.91 -13.93
C GLY A 207 12.95 -21.84 -13.17
N ASP A 208 13.10 -20.66 -13.79
CA ASP A 208 13.79 -19.47 -13.23
C ASP A 208 12.97 -18.73 -12.14
N VAL A 209 11.75 -19.19 -11.83
CA VAL A 209 10.84 -18.54 -10.88
C VAL A 209 10.40 -19.58 -9.85
N LEU A 210 10.64 -19.30 -8.57
CA LEU A 210 10.28 -20.21 -7.47
C LEU A 210 8.81 -20.05 -7.07
N GLN A 211 8.14 -21.17 -6.82
CA GLN A 211 6.71 -21.21 -6.53
C GLN A 211 6.44 -21.42 -5.02
N ILE A 212 5.80 -20.42 -4.40
CA ILE A 212 5.33 -20.44 -3.01
C ILE A 212 3.86 -20.88 -3.01
N LEU A 213 3.52 -21.98 -2.36
CA LEU A 213 2.15 -22.49 -2.30
C LEU A 213 1.50 -22.25 -0.93
N CYS A 214 0.32 -21.64 -0.94
CA CYS A 214 -0.62 -21.64 0.17
C CYS A 214 -1.86 -22.45 -0.24
N LEU A 215 -2.14 -23.56 0.47
CA LEU A 215 -3.27 -24.45 0.17
C LEU A 215 -4.26 -24.51 1.34
N GLY A 216 -5.51 -24.09 1.10
CA GLY A 216 -6.58 -24.16 2.09
C GLY A 216 -7.84 -23.41 1.66
N ARG A 217 -8.91 -23.49 2.47
CA ARG A 217 -10.08 -22.62 2.28
C ARG A 217 -9.68 -21.18 2.59
N LEU A 218 -10.04 -20.24 1.72
CA LEU A 218 -9.69 -18.83 1.86
C LEU A 218 -10.66 -18.14 2.83
N SER A 219 -10.27 -18.07 4.11
CA SER A 219 -11.07 -17.49 5.18
C SER A 219 -10.20 -16.99 6.35
N ALA A 220 -10.23 -15.69 6.59
CA ALA A 220 -9.56 -15.05 7.73
C ALA A 220 -10.24 -15.28 9.09
N ALA A 221 -11.39 -15.97 9.14
CA ALA A 221 -12.12 -16.27 10.38
C ALA A 221 -11.91 -17.70 10.89
N ASP A 222 -11.68 -18.68 10.01
CA ASP A 222 -11.60 -20.10 10.38
C ASP A 222 -10.45 -20.89 9.73
N LYS A 223 -9.54 -20.22 9.02
CA LYS A 223 -8.36 -20.83 8.40
C LYS A 223 -7.07 -20.06 8.63
N MET A 224 -6.91 -18.89 8.01
CA MET A 224 -5.77 -17.99 8.23
C MET A 224 -6.00 -16.65 7.53
N ASP A 225 -5.42 -15.60 8.07
CA ASP A 225 -5.22 -14.35 7.35
C ASP A 225 -3.94 -14.39 6.49
N LEU A 226 -4.02 -13.88 5.26
CA LEU A 226 -2.94 -13.92 4.27
C LEU A 226 -2.34 -12.53 4.00
N HIS A 227 -2.94 -11.45 4.50
CA HIS A 227 -2.34 -10.12 4.40
C HIS A 227 -0.93 -10.07 5.04
N PRO A 228 -0.63 -10.70 6.19
CA PRO A 228 0.74 -10.79 6.72
C PRO A 228 1.78 -11.41 5.78
N LEU A 229 1.36 -12.36 4.91
CA LEU A 229 2.24 -12.93 3.89
C LEU A 229 2.49 -11.93 2.75
N LEU A 230 1.47 -11.18 2.32
CA LEU A 230 1.64 -10.12 1.32
C LEU A 230 2.52 -8.98 1.83
N LEU A 231 2.42 -8.63 3.13
CA LEU A 231 3.29 -7.65 3.77
C LEU A 231 4.76 -8.10 3.74
N ALA A 232 5.06 -9.34 4.14
CA ALA A 232 6.42 -9.89 4.11
C ALA A 232 7.01 -9.96 2.68
N LEU A 233 6.19 -10.31 1.68
CA LEU A 233 6.60 -10.37 0.28
C LEU A 233 6.81 -8.98 -0.33
N ASN A 234 5.99 -7.98 0.03
CA ASN A 234 6.19 -6.59 -0.39
C ASN A 234 7.50 -6.03 0.19
N ASP A 235 7.83 -6.34 1.45
CA ASP A 235 9.09 -5.93 2.05
C ASP A 235 10.31 -6.54 1.33
N LEU A 236 10.29 -7.85 1.01
CA LEU A 236 11.37 -8.50 0.22
C LEU A 236 11.55 -7.90 -1.17
N PHE A 237 10.43 -7.48 -1.79
CA PHE A 237 10.41 -6.89 -3.12
C PHE A 237 10.91 -5.43 -3.10
N GLU A 238 10.45 -4.58 -2.17
CA GLU A 238 10.93 -3.20 -1.98
C GLU A 238 12.42 -3.15 -1.58
N GLU A 239 12.89 -4.10 -0.77
CA GLU A 239 14.29 -4.23 -0.41
C GLU A 239 15.18 -4.59 -1.63
N GLY A 240 14.61 -5.25 -2.64
CA GLY A 240 15.35 -5.84 -3.77
C GLY A 240 16.00 -7.18 -3.43
N THR A 241 15.58 -7.79 -2.32
CA THR A 241 16.12 -9.04 -1.78
C THR A 241 15.77 -10.22 -2.70
N VAL A 242 14.53 -10.30 -3.21
CA VAL A 242 14.10 -11.33 -4.16
C VAL A 242 13.59 -10.69 -5.44
N SER A 243 14.18 -11.05 -6.58
CA SER A 243 13.85 -10.45 -7.88
C SER A 243 12.69 -11.12 -8.63
N ARG A 244 12.43 -12.42 -8.39
CA ARG A 244 11.31 -13.18 -8.99
C ARG A 244 10.82 -14.28 -8.06
N PHE A 245 9.50 -14.32 -7.84
CA PHE A 245 8.78 -15.42 -7.17
C PHE A 245 7.34 -15.48 -7.71
N GLN A 246 6.65 -16.60 -7.50
CA GLN A 246 5.20 -16.70 -7.71
C GLN A 246 4.52 -17.25 -6.47
N LEU A 247 3.60 -16.49 -5.89
CA LEU A 247 2.72 -16.94 -4.81
C LEU A 247 1.43 -17.53 -5.41
N VAL A 248 1.15 -18.80 -5.11
CA VAL A 248 -0.08 -19.49 -5.51
C VAL A 248 -0.97 -19.64 -4.29
N ILE A 249 -2.12 -18.96 -4.30
CA ILE A 249 -3.16 -19.02 -3.27
C ILE A 249 -4.25 -19.96 -3.77
N ALA A 250 -4.31 -21.16 -3.21
CA ALA A 250 -5.09 -22.27 -3.73
C ALA A 250 -6.10 -22.85 -2.73
N GLY A 251 -7.30 -23.15 -3.21
CA GLY A 251 -8.37 -23.81 -2.47
C GLY A 251 -9.66 -23.00 -2.41
N ALA A 252 -10.67 -23.55 -1.75
CA ALA A 252 -12.04 -23.05 -1.81
C ALA A 252 -12.17 -21.58 -1.37
N GLY A 253 -12.55 -20.71 -2.31
CA GLY A 253 -12.80 -19.29 -2.10
C GLY A 253 -13.71 -18.69 -3.19
N ASP A 254 -14.13 -17.45 -3.00
CA ASP A 254 -15.02 -16.72 -3.92
C ASP A 254 -14.33 -15.44 -4.40
N ALA A 255 -14.14 -15.29 -5.71
CA ALA A 255 -13.52 -14.10 -6.32
C ALA A 255 -14.33 -12.81 -6.11
N SER A 256 -15.64 -12.93 -5.88
CA SER A 256 -16.51 -11.82 -5.53
C SER A 256 -16.54 -11.52 -4.02
N GLY A 257 -16.02 -12.45 -3.21
CA GLY A 257 -15.96 -12.36 -1.76
C GLY A 257 -14.98 -11.29 -1.26
N GLU A 258 -15.33 -10.65 -0.14
CA GLU A 258 -14.59 -9.54 0.46
C GLU A 258 -13.10 -9.86 0.69
N TYR A 259 -12.80 -11.08 1.15
CA TYR A 259 -11.44 -11.50 1.50
C TYR A 259 -10.52 -11.71 0.27
N VAL A 260 -11.02 -12.29 -0.83
CA VAL A 260 -10.21 -12.39 -2.06
C VAL A 260 -10.02 -11.01 -2.69
N ARG A 261 -11.05 -10.16 -2.64
CA ARG A 261 -10.97 -8.77 -3.10
C ARG A 261 -9.99 -7.92 -2.28
N SER A 262 -9.88 -8.13 -0.97
CA SER A 262 -8.91 -7.40 -0.14
C SER A 262 -7.46 -7.81 -0.44
N LEU A 263 -7.21 -9.10 -0.63
CA LEU A 263 -5.90 -9.60 -1.05
C LEU A 263 -5.50 -9.06 -2.43
N LEU A 264 -6.42 -9.04 -3.40
CA LEU A 264 -6.20 -8.44 -4.72
C LEU A 264 -5.93 -6.92 -4.64
N ALA A 265 -6.70 -6.19 -3.83
CA ALA A 265 -6.51 -4.75 -3.66
C ALA A 265 -5.16 -4.42 -3.00
N GLN A 266 -4.75 -5.19 -1.99
CA GLN A 266 -3.45 -5.04 -1.34
C GLN A 266 -2.30 -5.43 -2.28
N ALA A 267 -2.44 -6.51 -3.06
CA ALA A 267 -1.46 -6.89 -4.07
C ALA A 267 -1.21 -5.77 -5.08
N TYR A 268 -2.27 -5.15 -5.60
CA TYR A 268 -2.17 -4.02 -6.52
C TYR A 268 -1.55 -2.77 -5.86
N GLU A 269 -1.88 -2.48 -4.60
CA GLU A 269 -1.27 -1.37 -3.84
C GLU A 269 0.25 -1.58 -3.57
N PHE A 270 0.71 -2.83 -3.62
CA PHE A 270 2.09 -3.26 -3.43
C PHE A 270 2.84 -3.57 -4.74
N ASN A 271 2.20 -3.44 -5.90
CA ASN A 271 2.71 -3.87 -7.22
C ASN A 271 3.12 -5.36 -7.26
N LEU A 272 2.38 -6.22 -6.56
CA LEU A 272 2.61 -7.66 -6.50
C LEU A 272 1.62 -8.48 -7.34
N GLU A 273 0.70 -7.84 -8.07
CA GLU A 273 -0.37 -8.58 -8.78
C GLU A 273 0.15 -9.57 -9.82
N ASP A 274 1.24 -9.23 -10.52
CA ASP A 274 1.89 -10.10 -11.51
C ASP A 274 2.67 -11.27 -10.85
N CYS A 275 2.86 -11.23 -9.53
CA CYS A 275 3.51 -12.27 -8.73
C CYS A 275 2.51 -13.23 -8.05
N ILE A 276 1.18 -13.03 -8.18
CA ILE A 276 0.18 -13.78 -7.41
C ILE A 276 -0.83 -14.49 -8.32
N ARG A 277 -0.98 -15.82 -8.13
CA ARG A 277 -1.93 -16.69 -8.83
C ARG A 277 -3.00 -17.19 -7.86
N PHE A 278 -4.27 -16.92 -8.14
CA PHE A 278 -5.40 -17.46 -7.37
C PHE A 278 -6.00 -18.71 -8.05
N GLU A 279 -6.10 -19.81 -7.31
CA GLU A 279 -6.64 -21.10 -7.75
C GLU A 279 -7.84 -21.46 -6.85
N LEU A 280 -9.00 -20.84 -7.12
CA LEU A 280 -10.16 -20.83 -6.20
C LEU A 280 -11.00 -22.11 -6.21
N SER A 281 -10.74 -23.02 -7.17
CA SER A 281 -11.38 -24.32 -7.30
C SER A 281 -10.30 -25.36 -7.52
N VAL A 282 -10.10 -26.23 -6.53
CA VAL A 282 -9.03 -27.23 -6.50
C VAL A 282 -9.66 -28.57 -6.17
N ASP A 283 -9.60 -29.50 -7.12
CA ASP A 283 -9.91 -30.91 -6.92
C ASP A 283 -8.63 -31.70 -6.58
N ASP A 284 -8.76 -33.02 -6.38
CA ASP A 284 -7.63 -33.88 -6.00
C ASP A 284 -6.52 -33.89 -7.07
N GLU A 285 -6.85 -33.80 -8.37
CA GLU A 285 -5.87 -33.81 -9.46
C GLU A 285 -5.07 -32.50 -9.50
N LYS A 286 -5.78 -31.36 -9.48
CA LYS A 286 -5.18 -30.03 -9.39
C LYS A 286 -4.38 -29.85 -8.10
N ARG A 287 -4.79 -30.48 -7.00
CA ARG A 287 -4.06 -30.48 -5.73
C ARG A 287 -2.72 -31.19 -5.84
N GLU A 288 -2.68 -32.41 -6.36
CA GLU A 288 -1.40 -33.13 -6.54
C GLU A 288 -0.50 -32.41 -7.56
N GLN A 289 -1.07 -31.78 -8.62
CA GLN A 289 -0.32 -30.91 -9.53
C GLN A 289 0.33 -29.73 -8.78
N LEU A 290 -0.44 -28.96 -8.01
CA LEU A 290 0.06 -27.79 -7.28
C LEU A 290 1.14 -28.16 -6.26
N LEU A 291 1.02 -29.32 -5.61
CA LEU A 291 2.04 -29.85 -4.70
C LEU A 291 3.32 -30.28 -5.45
N ALA A 292 3.20 -30.81 -6.68
CA ALA A 292 4.36 -31.17 -7.51
C ALA A 292 5.10 -29.95 -8.09
N GLU A 293 4.40 -28.84 -8.30
CA GLU A 293 4.95 -27.57 -8.83
C GLU A 293 5.61 -26.67 -7.75
N ALA A 294 5.38 -26.90 -6.45
CA ALA A 294 5.77 -25.94 -5.41
C ALA A 294 7.15 -26.18 -4.79
N ASP A 295 7.93 -25.10 -4.63
CA ASP A 295 9.25 -25.10 -3.99
C ASP A 295 9.18 -24.87 -2.48
N VAL A 296 8.18 -24.11 -2.01
CA VAL A 296 7.97 -23.73 -0.60
C VAL A 296 6.48 -23.76 -0.30
N PHE A 297 6.09 -24.36 0.83
CA PHE A 297 4.71 -24.34 1.30
C PHE A 297 4.56 -23.38 2.49
N VAL A 298 3.52 -22.55 2.53
CA VAL A 298 3.28 -21.57 3.61
C VAL A 298 1.88 -21.75 4.21
N SER A 299 1.78 -21.80 5.55
CA SER A 299 0.50 -21.71 6.26
C SER A 299 0.65 -20.97 7.59
N LEU A 300 0.02 -19.80 7.70
CA LEU A 300 0.12 -18.90 8.86
C LEU A 300 -1.18 -18.96 9.68
N ALA A 301 -1.45 -20.11 10.29
CA ALA A 301 -2.63 -20.29 11.14
C ALA A 301 -2.59 -19.34 12.35
N ASP A 302 -3.69 -18.61 12.53
CA ASP A 302 -3.88 -17.53 13.51
C ASP A 302 -5.12 -17.75 14.41
N ASN A 303 -5.76 -18.92 14.31
CA ASN A 303 -7.02 -19.23 14.96
C ASN A 303 -7.00 -20.61 15.63
N VAL A 304 -7.70 -20.73 16.77
CA VAL A 304 -7.62 -21.92 17.66
C VAL A 304 -8.25 -23.18 17.08
N GLN A 305 -8.95 -23.07 15.94
CA GLN A 305 -9.57 -24.22 15.28
C GLN A 305 -8.54 -25.07 14.54
N GLU A 306 -7.42 -24.46 14.13
CA GLU A 306 -6.32 -25.21 13.53
C GLU A 306 -5.51 -25.92 14.60
N SER A 307 -5.49 -27.25 14.49
CA SER A 307 -5.06 -28.18 15.55
C SER A 307 -4.19 -29.32 15.03
N PHE A 308 -4.00 -29.45 13.71
CA PHE A 308 -3.13 -30.50 13.17
C PHE A 308 -2.59 -30.26 11.74
N GLY A 309 -3.26 -29.52 10.85
CA GLY A 309 -2.74 -29.23 9.51
C GLY A 309 -2.47 -30.45 8.60
N LEU A 310 -3.51 -30.99 7.94
CA LEU A 310 -3.32 -32.02 6.92
C LEU A 310 -2.54 -31.52 5.69
N ALA A 311 -2.78 -30.28 5.24
CA ALA A 311 -2.11 -29.72 4.06
C ALA A 311 -0.57 -29.60 4.23
N PRO A 312 -0.03 -29.11 5.37
CA PRO A 312 1.39 -29.24 5.69
C PRO A 312 1.94 -30.67 5.57
N LEU A 313 1.21 -31.69 6.05
CA LEU A 313 1.65 -33.09 5.94
C LEU A 313 1.59 -33.61 4.49
N GLU A 314 0.65 -33.14 3.68
CA GLU A 314 0.58 -33.46 2.25
C GLU A 314 1.74 -32.82 1.47
N ALA A 315 2.11 -31.58 1.81
CA ALA A 315 3.33 -30.93 1.31
C ALA A 315 4.61 -31.67 1.74
N MET A 316 4.71 -32.07 3.01
CA MET A 316 5.82 -32.89 3.51
C MET A 316 5.89 -34.27 2.82
N ARG A 317 4.75 -34.91 2.53
CA ARG A 317 4.68 -36.17 1.74
C ARG A 317 5.20 -35.98 0.31
N ALA A 318 4.93 -34.82 -0.29
CA ALA A 318 5.44 -34.43 -1.61
C ALA A 318 6.93 -33.98 -1.58
N GLY A 319 7.53 -33.83 -0.39
CA GLY A 319 8.92 -33.41 -0.22
C GLY A 319 9.13 -31.90 -0.29
N ILE A 320 8.11 -31.10 0.02
CA ILE A 320 8.18 -29.63 -0.01
C ILE A 320 8.57 -29.11 1.39
N PRO A 321 9.56 -28.21 1.54
CA PRO A 321 9.84 -27.53 2.81
C PRO A 321 8.70 -26.58 3.19
N VAL A 322 8.39 -26.48 4.49
CA VAL A 322 7.23 -25.73 4.98
C VAL A 322 7.63 -24.49 5.81
N ILE A 323 6.86 -23.41 5.73
CA ILE A 323 6.87 -22.29 6.68
C ILE A 323 5.51 -22.26 7.36
N LEU A 324 5.50 -22.48 8.67
CA LEU A 324 4.29 -22.58 9.48
C LEU A 324 4.33 -21.52 10.59
N SER A 325 3.17 -21.06 11.05
CA SER A 325 3.13 -20.34 12.34
C SER A 325 3.55 -21.27 13.48
N ASP A 326 4.24 -20.73 14.49
CA ASP A 326 4.53 -21.36 15.78
C ASP A 326 3.26 -21.42 16.64
N TRP A 327 2.25 -22.04 16.07
CA TRP A 327 0.91 -22.26 16.60
C TRP A 327 0.81 -23.70 17.07
N ASN A 328 0.13 -23.94 18.19
CA ASN A 328 0.15 -25.24 18.90
C ASN A 328 0.01 -26.46 17.97
N GLY A 329 -1.01 -26.49 17.11
CA GLY A 329 -1.28 -27.61 16.20
C GLY A 329 -0.24 -27.85 15.09
N TYR A 330 0.66 -26.89 14.83
CA TYR A 330 1.73 -27.00 13.84
C TYR A 330 3.09 -27.30 14.47
N ARG A 331 3.28 -26.94 15.75
CA ARG A 331 4.52 -27.12 16.51
C ARG A 331 4.99 -28.59 16.62
N ASP A 332 4.06 -29.55 16.55
CA ASP A 332 4.35 -30.98 16.62
C ASP A 332 4.67 -31.64 15.25
N LEU A 333 4.43 -30.94 14.13
CA LEU A 333 4.61 -31.50 12.78
C LEU A 333 6.07 -31.54 12.35
N ILE A 334 6.83 -30.49 12.67
CA ILE A 334 8.20 -30.24 12.22
C ILE A 334 9.11 -29.84 13.38
N VAL A 335 10.42 -29.99 13.20
CA VAL A 335 11.41 -29.28 14.00
C VAL A 335 11.90 -28.09 13.20
N SER A 336 11.72 -26.87 13.73
CA SER A 336 12.15 -25.63 13.07
C SER A 336 13.65 -25.70 12.73
N GLY A 337 14.00 -25.47 11.48
CA GLY A 337 15.34 -25.63 10.90
C GLY A 337 15.66 -27.03 10.34
N GLN A 338 14.77 -28.03 10.43
CA GLN A 338 15.00 -29.39 9.90
C GLN A 338 14.08 -29.77 8.73
N GLU A 339 12.76 -29.63 8.89
CA GLU A 339 11.80 -29.86 7.79
C GLU A 339 11.16 -28.56 7.28
N GLY A 340 11.38 -27.45 7.98
CA GLY A 340 10.75 -26.16 7.72
C GLY A 340 11.06 -25.12 8.79
N PHE A 341 10.36 -23.99 8.78
CA PHE A 341 10.47 -22.92 9.79
C PHE A 341 9.16 -22.69 10.55
N LEU A 342 9.26 -22.44 11.86
CA LEU A 342 8.17 -22.00 12.73
C LEU A 342 8.29 -20.49 13.00
N ILE A 343 7.25 -19.72 12.67
CA ILE A 343 7.23 -18.25 12.81
C ILE A 343 6.44 -17.84 14.06
N LYS A 344 7.05 -17.08 14.96
CA LYS A 344 6.46 -16.69 16.24
C LYS A 344 5.11 -15.99 16.09
N THR A 345 4.23 -16.20 17.08
CA THR A 345 2.92 -15.55 17.17
C THR A 345 2.73 -14.82 18.51
N THR A 346 2.04 -13.69 18.47
CA THR A 346 1.73 -12.83 19.62
C THR A 346 0.23 -12.60 19.71
N SER A 347 -0.36 -12.68 20.91
CA SER A 347 -1.77 -12.34 21.15
C SER A 347 -1.98 -11.59 22.47
N ALA A 348 -3.20 -11.09 22.71
CA ALA A 348 -3.63 -10.55 24.01
C ALA A 348 -4.99 -11.14 24.43
N ASP A 349 -5.48 -10.80 25.63
CA ASP A 349 -6.79 -11.26 26.10
C ASP A 349 -7.92 -10.46 25.41
N HIS A 350 -8.89 -11.19 24.86
CA HIS A 350 -10.02 -10.69 24.08
C HIS A 350 -11.34 -11.37 24.48
N ASP A 351 -11.40 -11.98 25.67
CA ASP A 351 -12.51 -12.85 26.07
C ASP A 351 -13.84 -12.12 26.24
N ASP A 352 -13.85 -10.95 26.88
CA ASP A 352 -15.08 -10.20 27.14
C ASP A 352 -15.80 -9.78 25.84
N ILE A 353 -15.03 -9.50 24.80
CA ILE A 353 -15.53 -9.17 23.45
C ILE A 353 -16.01 -10.45 22.75
N SER A 354 -15.16 -11.47 22.66
CA SER A 354 -15.43 -12.66 21.84
C SER A 354 -16.50 -13.59 22.44
N ARG A 355 -16.53 -13.78 23.77
CA ARG A 355 -17.56 -14.59 24.46
C ARG A 355 -18.95 -13.98 24.28
N SER A 356 -19.10 -12.68 24.50
CA SER A 356 -20.37 -11.95 24.38
C SER A 356 -20.93 -12.06 22.96
N LEU A 357 -20.08 -11.91 21.95
CA LEU A 357 -20.47 -12.06 20.54
C LEU A 357 -20.74 -13.53 20.16
N SER A 358 -20.07 -14.51 20.77
CA SER A 358 -20.29 -15.94 20.47
C SER A 358 -21.72 -16.42 20.75
N LEU A 359 -22.46 -15.71 21.61
CA LEU A 359 -23.89 -15.96 21.90
C LEU A 359 -24.82 -15.61 20.72
N VAL A 360 -24.35 -14.76 19.80
CA VAL A 360 -25.17 -14.20 18.70
C VAL A 360 -24.57 -14.51 17.32
N SER A 361 -23.24 -14.51 17.19
CA SER A 361 -22.51 -14.74 15.95
C SER A 361 -21.16 -15.40 16.21
N LYS A 362 -21.12 -16.74 16.06
CA LYS A 362 -19.89 -17.54 16.21
C LYS A 362 -18.79 -17.08 15.25
N THR A 363 -19.12 -16.81 13.99
CA THR A 363 -18.14 -16.45 12.95
C THR A 363 -17.47 -15.09 13.23
N GLN A 364 -18.20 -14.11 13.78
CA GLN A 364 -17.62 -12.82 14.15
C GLN A 364 -16.71 -12.92 15.37
N ALA A 365 -17.10 -13.72 16.38
CA ALA A 365 -16.23 -14.01 17.52
C ALA A 365 -14.91 -14.66 17.09
N GLN A 366 -14.95 -15.59 16.13
CA GLN A 366 -13.77 -16.24 15.55
C GLN A 366 -12.90 -15.28 14.74
N LEU A 367 -13.50 -14.37 13.95
CA LEU A 367 -12.75 -13.34 13.23
C LEU A 367 -12.01 -12.39 14.19
N ILE A 368 -12.64 -11.95 15.28
CA ILE A 368 -12.00 -11.09 16.29
C ILE A 368 -10.82 -11.82 16.94
N GLN A 369 -10.98 -13.11 17.29
CA GLN A 369 -9.89 -13.92 17.82
C GLN A 369 -8.71 -14.02 16.84
N ALA A 370 -8.97 -14.33 15.57
CA ALA A 370 -7.93 -14.41 14.54
C ALA A 370 -7.22 -13.06 14.29
N GLN A 371 -7.97 -11.96 14.32
CA GLN A 371 -7.43 -10.61 14.06
C GLN A 371 -6.68 -10.01 15.27
N GLY A 372 -6.84 -10.61 16.46
CA GLY A 372 -6.03 -10.33 17.66
C GLY A 372 -4.73 -11.14 17.75
N VAL A 373 -4.43 -12.01 16.79
CA VAL A 373 -3.18 -12.80 16.72
C VAL A 373 -2.28 -12.24 15.62
N ALA A 374 -1.12 -11.73 16.02
CA ALA A 374 -0.07 -11.27 15.13
C ALA A 374 0.96 -12.37 14.85
N VAL A 375 1.45 -12.45 13.62
CA VAL A 375 2.61 -13.27 13.22
C VAL A 375 3.83 -12.35 13.13
N ASP A 376 5.00 -12.82 13.54
CA ASP A 376 6.27 -12.10 13.39
C ASP A 376 6.67 -12.00 11.91
N ILE A 377 6.34 -10.86 11.28
CA ILE A 377 6.57 -10.62 9.85
C ILE A 377 8.07 -10.51 9.51
N GLU A 378 8.93 -10.05 10.40
CA GLU A 378 10.38 -10.01 10.17
C GLU A 378 11.00 -11.42 10.21
N ALA A 379 10.53 -12.27 11.11
CA ALA A 379 10.89 -13.70 11.12
C ALA A 379 10.37 -14.43 9.86
N LEU A 380 9.13 -14.14 9.43
CA LEU A 380 8.56 -14.65 8.17
C LEU A 380 9.39 -14.22 6.96
N LYS A 381 9.73 -12.94 6.86
CA LYS A 381 10.59 -12.36 5.82
C LYS A 381 11.93 -13.07 5.74
N THR A 382 12.55 -13.32 6.90
CA THR A 382 13.84 -14.03 7.01
C THR A 382 13.73 -15.49 6.55
N ALA A 383 12.68 -16.20 6.95
CA ALA A 383 12.45 -17.59 6.53
C ALA A 383 12.17 -17.72 5.03
N LEU A 384 11.34 -16.82 4.47
CA LEU A 384 11.07 -16.73 3.03
C LEU A 384 12.35 -16.45 2.25
N SER A 385 13.12 -15.42 2.63
CA SER A 385 14.40 -15.10 1.99
C SER A 385 15.36 -16.29 1.99
N THR A 386 15.51 -16.98 3.13
CA THR A 386 16.35 -18.17 3.27
C THR A 386 15.92 -19.28 2.31
N LEU A 387 14.64 -19.65 2.30
CA LEU A 387 14.15 -20.73 1.44
C LEU A 387 14.13 -20.35 -0.05
N LEU A 388 13.97 -19.08 -0.41
CA LEU A 388 14.03 -18.65 -1.81
C LEU A 388 15.47 -18.62 -2.32
N MET A 389 16.43 -18.15 -1.53
CA MET A 389 17.83 -18.02 -1.95
C MET A 389 18.65 -19.32 -1.89
N ASP A 390 18.41 -20.19 -0.91
CA ASP A 390 19.26 -21.38 -0.67
C ASP A 390 18.59 -22.70 -1.10
N GLU A 391 18.92 -23.13 -2.31
CA GLU A 391 18.53 -24.44 -2.87
C GLU A 391 19.05 -25.63 -2.04
N SER A 392 20.21 -25.49 -1.39
CA SER A 392 20.82 -26.57 -0.60
C SER A 392 20.02 -26.83 0.68
N THR A 393 19.57 -25.76 1.35
CA THR A 393 18.64 -25.84 2.49
C THR A 393 17.30 -26.43 2.06
N ARG A 394 16.70 -25.99 0.94
CA ARG A 394 15.45 -26.59 0.41
C ARG A 394 15.57 -28.12 0.23
N LYS A 395 16.64 -28.59 -0.42
CA LYS A 395 16.89 -30.02 -0.68
C LYS A 395 17.14 -30.83 0.60
N ALA A 396 17.84 -30.27 1.58
CA ALA A 396 18.07 -30.94 2.86
C ALA A 396 16.75 -31.17 3.62
N MET A 397 15.90 -30.15 3.69
CA MET A 397 14.59 -30.20 4.36
C MET A 397 13.62 -31.19 3.67
N SER A 398 13.57 -31.16 2.33
CA SER A 398 12.79 -32.09 1.50
C SER A 398 13.02 -33.57 1.86
N GLY A 399 14.30 -33.98 1.94
CA GLY A 399 14.66 -35.36 2.23
C GLY A 399 14.34 -35.83 3.65
N ALA A 400 14.23 -34.91 4.61
CA ALA A 400 13.84 -35.23 5.99
C ALA A 400 12.35 -35.59 6.09
N ALA A 401 11.49 -34.84 5.41
CA ALA A 401 10.03 -35.00 5.44
C ALA A 401 9.54 -36.39 5.00
N ILE A 402 10.04 -36.91 3.87
CA ILE A 402 9.57 -38.16 3.24
C ILE A 402 9.81 -39.40 4.11
N ARG A 403 10.90 -39.44 4.90
CA ARG A 403 11.29 -40.65 5.66
C ARG A 403 10.33 -41.03 6.79
N ARG A 404 9.44 -40.12 7.21
CA ARG A 404 8.67 -40.23 8.46
C ARG A 404 7.35 -41.04 8.37
N VAL A 405 6.95 -41.53 7.18
CA VAL A 405 5.54 -41.93 6.91
C VAL A 405 5.23 -43.46 6.83
N ASN A 406 6.20 -44.35 6.61
CA ASN A 406 5.95 -45.62 5.86
C ASN A 406 5.71 -46.98 6.62
N GLU A 407 4.90 -47.12 7.70
CA GLU A 407 4.91 -48.40 8.50
C GLU A 407 3.62 -49.28 8.77
N THR A 408 2.42 -48.78 9.14
CA THR A 408 1.85 -49.29 10.43
C THR A 408 0.60 -50.24 10.60
N PHE A 409 -0.41 -50.44 9.72
CA PHE A 409 -1.72 -51.06 10.15
C PHE A 409 -2.44 -52.08 9.20
N SER A 410 -3.36 -52.95 9.70
CA SER A 410 -4.19 -53.94 8.93
C SER A 410 -5.46 -54.51 9.67
N TRP A 411 -6.36 -55.30 9.02
CA TRP A 411 -7.78 -55.54 9.46
C TRP A 411 -8.30 -56.91 10.03
N PRO A 412 -8.37 -58.08 9.33
CA PRO A 412 -9.29 -59.18 9.69
C PRO A 412 -9.07 -59.84 11.07
N LEU A 413 -7.85 -59.76 11.59
CA LEU A 413 -7.41 -60.23 12.92
C LEU A 413 -8.21 -59.61 14.10
N LEU A 414 -8.98 -58.54 13.84
CA LEU A 414 -9.52 -57.64 14.85
C LEU A 414 -10.97 -57.95 15.29
N ILE A 415 -11.76 -58.73 14.53
CA ILE A 415 -13.18 -58.99 14.87
C ILE A 415 -13.38 -60.19 15.82
N ASP A 416 -12.59 -61.26 15.69
CA ASP A 416 -12.60 -62.40 16.64
C ASP A 416 -12.18 -62.03 18.07
N GLN A 417 -11.53 -60.87 18.22
CA GLN A 417 -11.17 -60.28 19.50
C GLN A 417 -12.35 -59.52 20.13
N TYR A 418 -13.31 -59.05 19.32
CA TYR A 418 -14.46 -58.28 19.77
C TYR A 418 -15.58 -59.17 20.33
N HIS A 419 -15.83 -60.36 19.75
CA HIS A 419 -16.91 -61.24 20.21
C HIS A 419 -16.74 -61.74 21.65
N ARG A 420 -15.55 -62.24 21.99
CA ARG A 420 -15.24 -62.75 23.34
C ARG A 420 -15.46 -61.69 24.42
N LEU A 421 -15.14 -60.43 24.12
CA LEU A 421 -15.39 -59.30 25.02
C LEU A 421 -16.88 -59.07 25.30
N VAL A 422 -17.78 -59.31 24.34
CA VAL A 422 -19.21 -59.06 24.51
C VAL A 422 -19.87 -60.05 25.46
N ASP A 423 -19.54 -61.35 25.37
CA ASP A 423 -20.14 -62.37 26.23
C ASP A 423 -19.74 -62.20 27.72
N ASP A 424 -18.49 -61.82 27.97
CA ASP A 424 -18.01 -61.49 29.32
C ASP A 424 -18.80 -60.31 29.94
N LEU A 425 -19.05 -59.25 29.17
CA LEU A 425 -19.81 -58.07 29.62
C LEU A 425 -21.29 -58.39 29.89
N ARG A 426 -21.90 -59.32 29.12
CA ARG A 426 -23.29 -59.75 29.33
C ARG A 426 -23.49 -60.50 30.64
N GLN A 427 -22.57 -61.40 30.99
CA GLN A 427 -22.64 -62.10 32.27
C GLN A 427 -22.58 -61.12 33.44
N GLU A 428 -21.76 -60.07 33.33
CA GLU A 428 -21.64 -59.05 34.38
C GLU A 428 -22.89 -58.16 34.48
N ALA A 429 -23.52 -57.79 33.36
CA ALA A 429 -24.78 -57.02 33.35
C ALA A 429 -25.91 -57.73 34.12
N SER A 430 -25.99 -59.06 34.04
CA SER A 430 -27.04 -59.86 34.71
C SER A 430 -27.00 -59.81 36.25
N ARG A 431 -25.91 -59.28 36.84
CA ARG A 431 -25.65 -59.26 38.29
C ARG A 431 -26.03 -57.93 38.97
N ILE A 432 -26.48 -56.91 38.22
CA ILE A 432 -26.60 -55.51 38.68
C ILE A 432 -28.08 -55.03 38.71
N ARG A 433 -28.46 -54.20 39.70
CA ARG A 433 -29.81 -53.57 39.84
C ARG A 433 -29.84 -52.10 39.36
N HIS A 434 -30.98 -51.57 38.89
CA HIS A 434 -31.10 -50.39 37.99
C HIS A 434 -32.11 -49.28 38.45
N HIS A 435 -31.77 -47.96 38.34
CA HIS A 435 -32.51 -46.74 38.86
C HIS A 435 -32.06 -45.39 38.12
N GLN A 436 -32.70 -44.17 38.20
CA GLN A 436 -32.64 -43.11 37.09
C GLN A 436 -32.34 -41.53 37.38
N GLY A 437 -31.29 -40.80 36.77
CA GLY A 437 -31.14 -39.31 36.30
C GLY A 437 -30.07 -38.16 36.79
N ARG A 438 -29.44 -37.22 35.94
CA ARG A 438 -28.80 -35.78 36.20
C ARG A 438 -28.03 -34.91 35.02
N ALA A 439 -27.20 -33.79 35.23
CA ALA A 439 -26.74 -32.65 34.27
C ALA A 439 -25.31 -31.84 34.41
N VAL A 440 -24.89 -30.78 33.58
CA VAL A 440 -23.45 -30.22 33.23
C VAL A 440 -23.18 -28.67 32.78
N GLY A 441 -21.91 -28.06 32.67
CA GLY A 441 -21.46 -26.72 31.96
C GLY A 441 -19.94 -26.10 32.07
N MET A 442 -19.33 -25.18 31.20
CA MET A 442 -17.88 -24.55 31.20
C MET A 442 -17.38 -23.31 30.24
N PRO A 443 -16.11 -22.68 30.27
CA PRO A 443 -15.56 -21.36 29.64
C PRO A 443 -14.25 -21.25 28.64
N TYR A 444 -13.46 -20.09 28.44
CA TYR A 444 -12.43 -19.79 27.30
C TYR A 444 -10.88 -19.40 27.48
N GLN A 445 -10.36 -18.17 27.72
CA GLN A 445 -8.90 -17.77 27.57
C GLN A 445 -7.95 -18.63 28.40
N ASP A 446 -8.39 -19.01 29.60
CA ASP A 446 -7.74 -19.99 30.49
C ASP A 446 -7.45 -21.34 29.79
N VAL A 447 -8.16 -21.64 28.69
CA VAL A 447 -8.05 -22.86 27.88
C VAL A 447 -7.09 -22.65 26.70
N PHE A 448 -7.13 -21.50 26.02
CA PHE A 448 -6.47 -21.32 24.71
C PHE A 448 -5.27 -20.37 24.67
N GLY A 449 -4.98 -19.60 25.74
CA GLY A 449 -3.88 -18.64 25.76
C GLY A 449 -2.47 -19.21 25.55
N HIS A 450 -2.31 -20.54 25.55
CA HIS A 450 -1.06 -21.26 25.28
C HIS A 450 -0.83 -21.59 23.78
N TYR A 451 -1.75 -21.17 22.90
CA TYR A 451 -1.64 -21.43 21.45
C TYR A 451 -0.63 -20.50 20.75
N ALA A 452 -0.60 -19.23 21.15
CA ALA A 452 0.39 -18.25 20.67
C ALA A 452 1.78 -18.51 21.29
N SER A 453 2.85 -18.03 20.65
CA SER A 453 4.22 -18.12 21.19
C SER A 453 4.42 -17.23 22.42
N VAL A 454 3.84 -16.03 22.42
CA VAL A 454 3.93 -15.03 23.50
C VAL A 454 2.63 -14.26 23.66
N ALA A 455 2.41 -13.70 24.85
CA ALA A 455 1.31 -12.79 25.12
C ALA A 455 1.84 -11.35 25.30
N LEU A 456 1.16 -10.36 24.71
CA LEU A 456 1.50 -8.93 24.84
C LEU A 456 1.35 -8.47 26.30
N GLN A 457 2.41 -7.90 26.87
CA GLN A 457 2.47 -7.44 28.27
C GLN A 457 2.34 -5.91 28.38
N GLU A 458 1.86 -5.43 29.53
CA GLU A 458 1.80 -3.99 29.86
C GLU A 458 3.19 -3.31 29.89
N THR A 459 4.25 -4.10 30.08
CA THR A 459 5.66 -3.67 30.09
C THR A 459 6.29 -3.61 28.70
N ASP A 460 5.66 -4.18 27.67
CA ASP A 460 6.25 -4.24 26.34
C ASP A 460 6.24 -2.85 25.71
N PHE A 461 7.35 -2.51 25.04
CA PHE A 461 7.48 -1.25 24.29
C PHE A 461 7.18 -1.49 22.82
N LEU A 462 6.29 -0.67 22.28
CA LEU A 462 5.90 -0.66 20.88
C LEU A 462 6.38 0.63 20.20
N VAL A 463 6.72 0.54 18.92
CA VAL A 463 7.09 1.68 18.07
C VAL A 463 6.46 1.51 16.68
N ALA A 464 6.07 2.62 16.06
CA ALA A 464 5.55 2.64 14.69
C ALA A 464 6.62 2.18 13.69
N THR A 465 6.24 1.31 12.77
CA THR A 465 7.14 0.87 11.69
C THR A 465 7.22 1.92 10.58
N ASP A 466 8.00 1.64 9.53
CA ASP A 466 7.95 2.40 8.29
C ASP A 466 6.55 2.43 7.67
N ARG A 467 5.90 1.26 7.59
CA ARG A 467 4.52 1.09 7.08
C ARG A 467 3.51 1.83 7.95
N GLY A 468 3.69 1.84 9.28
CA GLY A 468 2.94 2.69 10.20
C GLY A 468 3.05 4.18 9.83
N LEU A 469 4.26 4.68 9.64
CA LEU A 469 4.48 6.06 9.17
C LEU A 469 3.81 6.33 7.81
N ARG A 470 3.86 5.39 6.85
CA ARG A 470 3.18 5.54 5.56
C ARG A 470 1.65 5.65 5.70
N VAL A 471 1.04 4.87 6.60
CA VAL A 471 -0.42 4.94 6.89
C VAL A 471 -0.80 6.23 7.64
N LEU A 472 0.04 6.69 8.58
CA LEU A 472 -0.12 8.00 9.23
C LEU A 472 -0.09 9.13 8.19
N LEU A 473 0.81 9.05 7.21
CA LEU A 473 1.05 10.08 6.21
C LEU A 473 0.19 9.94 4.94
N MET A 474 -0.78 9.03 4.91
CA MET A 474 -1.65 8.79 3.74
C MET A 474 -0.88 8.35 2.48
N SER A 475 0.33 7.82 2.66
CA SER A 475 1.20 7.26 1.62
C SER A 475 0.91 5.77 1.37
N GLU A 476 0.12 5.15 2.24
CA GLU A 476 -0.40 3.78 2.15
C GLU A 476 -1.79 3.79 2.78
N ARG A 477 -2.78 3.10 2.19
CA ARG A 477 -4.19 3.23 2.57
C ARG A 477 -4.54 2.48 3.85
N GLY A 478 -3.80 1.40 4.14
CA GLY A 478 -4.12 0.44 5.19
C GLY A 478 -5.37 -0.39 4.88
N PHE A 479 -5.40 -1.65 5.31
CA PHE A 479 -6.55 -2.54 5.13
C PHE A 479 -7.09 -3.02 6.47
N PHE A 480 -8.42 -3.09 6.59
CA PHE A 480 -9.12 -3.86 7.62
C PHE A 480 -10.48 -4.36 7.09
N PHE A 481 -10.95 -5.46 7.65
CA PHE A 481 -12.25 -6.07 7.35
C PHE A 481 -13.42 -5.16 7.75
N ASN A 482 -14.44 -5.00 6.89
CA ASN A 482 -15.56 -4.10 7.19
C ASN A 482 -16.35 -4.54 8.43
N GLN A 483 -16.35 -5.84 8.75
CA GLN A 483 -16.96 -6.38 9.98
C GLN A 483 -16.33 -5.80 11.26
N LEU A 484 -15.08 -5.30 11.20
CA LEU A 484 -14.35 -4.72 12.33
C LEU A 484 -14.41 -3.19 12.39
N SER A 485 -15.15 -2.54 11.49
CA SER A 485 -15.29 -1.06 11.44
C SER A 485 -15.83 -0.41 12.73
N HIS A 486 -16.47 -1.18 13.61
CA HIS A 486 -16.92 -0.73 14.93
C HIS A 486 -15.85 -0.88 16.04
N LEU A 487 -14.75 -1.58 15.76
CA LEU A 487 -13.60 -1.80 16.66
C LEU A 487 -12.33 -1.08 16.17
N LEU A 488 -12.28 -0.71 14.89
CA LEU A 488 -11.13 -0.10 14.21
C LEU A 488 -11.57 1.16 13.47
N ASP A 489 -11.16 2.33 13.96
CA ASP A 489 -11.35 3.62 13.26
C ASP A 489 -10.04 4.11 12.60
N LYS A 490 -10.15 4.70 11.42
CA LYS A 490 -8.98 5.17 10.64
C LYS A 490 -8.26 6.35 11.28
N ASN A 491 -8.97 7.25 11.94
CA ASN A 491 -8.35 8.42 12.56
C ASN A 491 -7.71 8.01 13.89
N GLU A 492 -8.40 7.19 14.69
CA GLU A 492 -7.86 6.60 15.92
C GLU A 492 -6.58 5.78 15.67
N ILE A 493 -6.55 4.94 14.62
CA ILE A 493 -5.33 4.22 14.20
C ILE A 493 -4.18 5.22 13.97
N ARG A 494 -4.42 6.34 13.28
CA ARG A 494 -3.39 7.36 13.05
C ARG A 494 -2.98 8.09 14.34
N GLU A 495 -3.90 8.37 15.26
CA GLU A 495 -3.53 8.93 16.57
C GLU A 495 -2.67 7.97 17.39
N VAL A 496 -2.98 6.67 17.38
CA VAL A 496 -2.17 5.64 18.04
C VAL A 496 -0.79 5.53 17.38
N ILE A 497 -0.70 5.54 16.04
CA ILE A 497 0.59 5.59 15.32
C ILE A 497 1.37 6.87 15.69
N ARG A 498 0.71 8.04 15.74
CA ARG A 498 1.32 9.33 16.10
C ARG A 498 1.97 9.28 17.48
N LYS A 499 1.32 8.66 18.49
CA LYS A 499 1.93 8.47 19.82
C LYS A 499 3.06 7.43 19.82
N LEU A 500 3.03 6.47 18.91
CA LEU A 500 4.04 5.42 18.76
C LEU A 500 5.19 5.77 17.79
N VAL A 501 5.26 7.00 17.25
CA VAL A 501 6.40 7.42 16.41
C VAL A 501 7.73 7.27 17.18
N THR A 502 7.72 7.56 18.48
CA THR A 502 8.75 7.14 19.44
C THR A 502 8.25 5.91 20.24
N PRO A 503 9.16 5.07 20.78
CA PRO A 503 8.75 3.93 21.61
C PRO A 503 7.88 4.33 22.80
N GLN A 504 6.80 3.58 23.06
CA GLN A 504 5.93 3.72 24.24
C GLN A 504 5.62 2.34 24.83
N SER A 505 5.51 2.25 26.16
CA SER A 505 4.99 1.03 26.79
C SER A 505 3.48 0.88 26.56
N VAL A 506 2.99 -0.36 26.48
CA VAL A 506 1.55 -0.67 26.40
C VAL A 506 0.78 -0.02 27.58
N SER A 507 1.34 -0.07 28.78
CA SER A 507 0.82 0.62 29.98
C SER A 507 0.76 2.14 29.87
N ASN A 508 1.63 2.79 29.10
CA ASN A 508 1.52 4.23 28.84
C ASN A 508 0.44 4.52 27.80
N MET A 509 0.33 3.68 26.77
CA MET A 509 -0.73 3.78 25.77
C MET A 509 -2.13 3.63 26.39
N GLN A 510 -2.31 2.71 27.34
CA GLN A 510 -3.57 2.58 28.10
C GLN A 510 -3.92 3.86 28.91
N LYS A 511 -2.91 4.60 29.41
CA LYS A 511 -3.13 5.89 30.09
C LYS A 511 -3.44 7.04 29.13
N LEU A 512 -2.91 7.00 27.90
CA LEU A 512 -3.18 7.98 26.85
C LEU A 512 -4.58 7.79 26.22
N PHE A 513 -5.12 6.57 26.24
CA PHE A 513 -6.44 6.22 25.69
C PHE A 513 -7.33 5.50 26.73
N PRO A 514 -7.62 6.12 27.89
CA PRO A 514 -8.24 5.44 29.04
C PRO A 514 -9.70 5.00 28.79
N GLU A 515 -10.43 5.70 27.92
CA GLU A 515 -11.81 5.35 27.54
C GLU A 515 -11.87 4.15 26.57
N ARG A 516 -10.74 3.71 25.99
CA ARG A 516 -10.73 2.70 24.93
C ARG A 516 -10.55 1.28 25.48
N GLN A 517 -11.66 0.68 25.90
CA GLN A 517 -11.72 -0.70 26.41
C GLN A 517 -11.13 -1.76 25.45
N THR A 518 -11.09 -1.48 24.14
CA THR A 518 -10.57 -2.41 23.12
C THR A 518 -9.14 -2.12 22.66
N LEU A 519 -8.38 -1.27 23.38
CA LEU A 519 -7.03 -0.85 22.98
C LEU A 519 -6.04 -2.00 22.78
N LEU A 520 -6.09 -3.04 23.63
CA LEU A 520 -5.22 -4.22 23.49
C LEU A 520 -5.50 -5.02 22.21
N PHE A 521 -6.77 -5.09 21.78
CA PHE A 521 -7.13 -5.65 20.47
C PHE A 521 -6.59 -4.78 19.33
N LEU A 522 -6.75 -3.45 19.43
CA LEU A 522 -6.21 -2.52 18.44
C LEU A 522 -4.68 -2.64 18.30
N LEU A 523 -3.92 -2.68 19.40
CA LEU A 523 -2.46 -2.83 19.37
C LEU A 523 -2.03 -4.20 18.80
N SER A 524 -2.72 -5.29 19.15
CA SER A 524 -2.45 -6.63 18.62
C SER A 524 -2.75 -6.72 17.11
N TRP A 525 -3.83 -6.07 16.67
CA TRP A 525 -4.15 -5.91 15.26
C TRP A 525 -3.10 -5.04 14.53
N MET A 526 -2.63 -3.95 15.12
CA MET A 526 -1.57 -3.10 14.54
C MET A 526 -0.23 -3.84 14.41
N LEU A 527 0.09 -4.75 15.33
CA LEU A 527 1.22 -5.69 15.21
C LEU A 527 1.02 -6.64 14.02
N LYS A 528 -0.18 -7.24 13.88
CA LYS A 528 -0.51 -8.17 12.78
C LYS A 528 -0.32 -7.56 11.40
N TYR A 529 -0.65 -6.28 11.24
CA TYR A 529 -0.52 -5.55 9.98
C TYR A 529 0.79 -4.73 9.88
N GLN A 530 1.77 -5.01 10.76
CA GLN A 530 3.10 -4.38 10.77
C GLN A 530 3.02 -2.85 10.79
N LEU A 531 2.00 -2.25 11.41
CA LEU A 531 1.92 -0.80 11.63
C LEU A 531 2.79 -0.38 12.83
N VAL A 532 2.97 -1.31 13.77
CA VAL A 532 3.87 -1.19 14.92
C VAL A 532 4.71 -2.46 15.05
N SER A 533 5.85 -2.36 15.72
CA SER A 533 6.70 -3.48 16.12
C SER A 533 7.11 -3.33 17.59
N PHE A 534 7.67 -4.39 18.17
CA PHE A 534 8.37 -4.28 19.45
C PHE A 534 9.62 -3.39 19.34
N SER A 535 10.03 -2.81 20.46
CA SER A 535 11.22 -1.97 20.62
C SER A 535 11.95 -2.36 21.90
N ASP A 536 13.26 -2.60 21.81
CA ASP A 536 14.13 -2.79 22.98
C ASP A 536 14.52 -1.44 23.65
N GLU A 537 14.30 -0.31 22.96
CA GLU A 537 14.57 1.03 23.49
C GLU A 537 13.37 1.57 24.28
N ALA A 538 13.59 1.87 25.57
CA ALA A 538 12.56 2.43 26.46
C ALA A 538 12.26 3.93 26.21
N GLU A 539 13.24 4.69 25.71
CA GLU A 539 13.08 6.06 25.23
C GLU A 539 13.97 6.28 24.01
N GLY A 540 13.38 6.66 22.88
CA GLY A 540 14.14 6.98 21.67
C GLY A 540 15.01 8.23 21.88
N ARG A 541 16.32 8.13 21.61
CA ARG A 541 17.24 9.27 21.74
C ARG A 541 16.81 10.42 20.83
N LYS A 542 16.39 11.55 21.41
CA LYS A 542 16.12 12.78 20.66
C LYS A 542 17.38 13.19 19.86
N PRO A 543 17.24 13.69 18.61
CA PRO A 543 18.38 14.13 17.83
C PRO A 543 19.12 15.28 18.53
N SER A 544 20.45 15.21 18.59
CA SER A 544 21.27 16.23 19.25
C SER A 544 21.25 17.56 18.50
N PHE A 545 20.87 18.63 19.19
CA PHE A 545 20.98 20.00 18.68
C PHE A 545 22.46 20.43 18.58
N PRO A 546 22.95 20.89 17.40
CA PRO A 546 24.33 21.38 17.25
C PRO A 546 24.63 22.75 17.91
N GLY A 547 23.67 23.37 18.60
CA GLY A 547 23.81 24.68 19.22
C GLY A 547 23.55 25.85 18.25
N LEU A 548 23.16 27.01 18.80
CA LEU A 548 23.10 28.26 18.02
C LEU A 548 24.52 28.73 17.70
N PRO A 549 24.80 29.16 16.46
CA PRO A 549 26.11 29.70 16.09
C PRO A 549 26.36 31.03 16.82
N ASP A 550 27.61 31.32 17.16
CA ASP A 550 27.94 32.44 18.04
C ASP A 550 27.55 33.82 17.46
N TRP A 551 27.51 33.97 16.13
CA TRP A 551 27.05 35.20 15.48
C TRP A 551 25.56 35.48 15.71
N PHE A 552 24.74 34.48 16.04
CA PHE A 552 23.31 34.66 16.35
C PHE A 552 23.09 35.25 17.75
N LYS A 553 24.06 35.05 18.67
CA LYS A 553 24.01 35.54 20.06
C LYS A 553 24.44 37.00 20.20
N VAL A 554 24.92 37.62 19.12
CA VAL A 554 25.33 39.03 19.10
C VAL A 554 24.11 39.89 18.78
N GLU A 555 23.72 40.76 19.72
CA GLU A 555 22.73 41.81 19.45
C GLU A 555 23.34 42.87 18.51
N ASP A 556 23.27 42.62 17.20
CA ASP A 556 23.59 43.59 16.16
C ASP A 556 22.32 43.94 15.36
N PRO A 557 21.78 45.18 15.49
CA PRO A 557 20.58 45.57 14.77
C PRO A 557 20.83 45.56 13.26
N CYS A 558 19.96 44.88 12.51
CA CYS A 558 19.96 44.94 11.05
C CYS A 558 19.83 46.40 10.58
N GLN A 559 20.90 46.93 9.96
CA GLN A 559 21.00 48.33 9.55
C GLN A 559 20.33 48.63 8.20
N VAL A 560 19.72 47.62 7.56
CA VAL A 560 18.98 47.78 6.30
C VAL A 560 17.59 48.35 6.61
N CYS A 561 17.35 49.57 6.17
CA CYS A 561 16.07 50.26 6.26
C CYS A 561 15.03 49.71 5.27
N GLY A 562 13.76 50.08 5.49
CA GLY A 562 12.66 49.73 4.59
C GLY A 562 12.26 48.24 4.55
N LEU A 563 12.87 47.38 5.37
CA LEU A 563 12.48 45.97 5.51
C LEU A 563 11.21 45.83 6.37
N VAL A 564 10.28 45.00 5.90
CA VAL A 564 9.05 44.65 6.62
C VAL A 564 9.27 43.34 7.35
N PHE A 565 9.33 43.41 8.67
CA PHE A 565 9.44 42.25 9.55
C PHE A 565 8.08 41.85 10.14
N PRO A 566 7.91 40.58 10.55
CA PRO A 566 6.79 40.13 11.38
C PRO A 566 6.83 40.77 12.78
N GLU A 567 5.85 40.44 13.61
CA GLU A 567 5.69 40.94 14.97
C GLU A 567 6.90 40.69 15.89
N GLN A 568 6.92 41.39 17.02
CA GLN A 568 8.11 41.65 17.84
C GLN A 568 8.97 40.42 18.18
N LEU A 569 8.37 39.25 18.47
CA LEU A 569 9.14 38.06 18.84
C LEU A 569 9.79 37.37 17.64
N ARG A 570 9.06 37.09 16.56
CA ARG A 570 9.67 36.55 15.32
C ARG A 570 10.69 37.52 14.73
N SER A 571 10.40 38.83 14.78
CA SER A 571 11.35 39.91 14.50
C SER A 571 12.69 39.73 15.23
N LYS A 572 12.67 39.38 16.53
CA LYS A 572 13.88 39.22 17.36
C LYS A 572 14.77 38.07 16.89
N TRP A 573 14.20 37.00 16.33
CA TRP A 573 14.95 35.83 15.87
C TRP A 573 15.36 35.90 14.40
N ILE A 574 14.59 36.58 13.54
CA ILE A 574 14.93 36.76 12.12
C ILE A 574 16.04 37.80 11.93
N LYS A 575 16.02 38.91 12.68
CA LYS A 575 17.00 40.02 12.53
C LYS A 575 18.47 39.57 12.56
N PRO A 576 18.96 38.76 13.51
CA PRO A 576 20.35 38.28 13.51
C PRO A 576 20.73 37.49 12.26
N VAL A 577 19.79 36.71 11.71
CA VAL A 577 20.00 35.91 10.49
C VAL A 577 20.07 36.80 9.26
N ILE A 578 19.21 37.83 9.18
CA ILE A 578 19.27 38.82 8.10
C ILE A 578 20.55 39.67 8.18
N THR A 579 20.95 40.12 9.37
CA THR A 579 22.25 40.79 9.57
C THR A 579 23.41 39.93 9.06
N GLN A 580 23.43 38.63 9.38
CA GLN A 580 24.47 37.72 8.90
C GLN A 580 24.36 37.41 7.39
N TYR A 581 23.14 37.31 6.85
CA TYR A 581 22.89 37.12 5.43
C TYR A 581 23.43 38.31 4.61
N VAL A 582 23.07 39.53 5.01
CA VAL A 582 23.56 40.78 4.40
C VAL A 582 25.08 40.84 4.45
N ARG A 583 25.72 40.58 5.59
CA ARG A 583 27.19 40.50 5.71
C ARG A 583 27.83 39.50 4.74
N LEU A 584 27.18 38.36 4.46
CA LEU A 584 27.68 37.33 3.54
C LEU A 584 27.57 37.71 2.06
N ILE A 585 26.69 38.66 1.69
CA ILE A 585 26.49 39.14 0.32
C ILE A 585 26.98 40.57 0.07
N GLN A 586 27.23 41.37 1.11
CA GLN A 586 27.52 42.81 1.02
C GLN A 586 28.63 43.14 0.02
N SER A 587 29.74 42.39 0.03
CA SER A 587 30.85 42.62 -0.90
C SER A 587 30.48 42.38 -2.37
N TYR A 588 29.54 41.45 -2.64
CA TYR A 588 29.03 41.18 -3.98
C TYR A 588 27.97 42.19 -4.42
N VAL A 589 27.29 42.83 -3.46
CA VAL A 589 26.31 43.89 -3.73
C VAL A 589 27.03 45.21 -4.00
N ASN A 590 27.98 45.62 -3.16
CA ASN A 590 28.82 46.81 -3.38
C ASN A 590 29.60 46.76 -4.71
N ASP A 591 29.80 45.55 -5.24
CA ASP A 591 30.48 45.27 -6.48
C ASP A 591 29.63 45.52 -7.74
N ILE A 592 28.31 45.70 -7.60
CA ILE A 592 27.33 45.83 -8.70
C ILE A 592 26.25 46.90 -8.46
N ASP A 593 26.04 47.34 -7.23
CA ASP A 593 25.18 48.47 -6.92
C ASP A 593 25.92 49.77 -7.22
N SER A 594 25.26 50.69 -7.92
CA SER A 594 25.80 52.00 -8.29
C SER A 594 25.35 53.13 -7.36
N SER A 595 24.72 52.79 -6.23
CA SER A 595 24.30 53.72 -5.18
C SER A 595 25.48 54.58 -4.68
N GLU A 596 25.26 55.89 -4.47
CA GLU A 596 26.28 56.78 -3.89
C GLU A 596 26.74 56.28 -2.50
N GLU A 597 28.03 56.43 -2.16
CA GLU A 597 28.58 56.03 -0.86
C GLU A 597 27.79 56.66 0.30
N GLY A 598 27.00 55.86 1.00
CA GLY A 598 26.15 56.29 2.12
C GLY A 598 24.64 56.34 1.82
N SER A 599 24.21 56.01 0.60
CA SER A 599 22.79 55.81 0.26
C SER A 599 22.33 54.36 0.48
N GLU A 600 21.03 54.15 0.71
CA GLU A 600 20.47 52.83 1.04
C GLU A 600 20.34 51.95 -0.22
N SER A 601 20.99 50.78 -0.19
CA SER A 601 20.95 49.81 -1.29
C SER A 601 19.57 49.14 -1.41
N SER A 602 18.77 49.65 -2.35
CA SER A 602 17.50 49.03 -2.79
C SER A 602 17.67 47.55 -3.21
N LEU A 603 18.85 47.19 -3.75
CA LEU A 603 19.19 45.82 -4.11
C LEU A 603 19.25 44.92 -2.87
N ILE A 604 20.00 45.32 -1.84
CA ILE A 604 20.03 44.60 -0.55
C ILE A 604 18.64 44.51 0.08
N GLN A 605 17.85 45.58 0.03
CA GLN A 605 16.48 45.58 0.55
C GLN A 605 15.63 44.50 -0.14
N SER A 606 15.66 44.44 -1.48
CA SER A 606 14.87 43.45 -2.26
C SER A 606 15.26 42.00 -1.94
N ILE A 607 16.57 41.70 -1.85
CA ILE A 607 17.06 40.34 -1.56
C ILE A 607 16.74 39.97 -0.10
N ALA A 608 16.98 40.88 0.85
CA ALA A 608 16.75 40.61 2.27
C ALA A 608 15.25 40.43 2.60
N GLN A 609 14.37 41.20 1.96
CA GLN A 609 12.92 41.09 2.13
C GLN A 609 12.40 39.69 1.73
N SER A 610 12.85 39.16 0.59
CA SER A 610 12.49 37.79 0.16
C SER A 610 12.98 36.71 1.14
N VAL A 611 14.14 36.89 1.78
CA VAL A 611 14.64 35.97 2.82
C VAL A 611 13.83 36.10 4.12
N ILE A 612 13.37 37.30 4.49
CA ILE A 612 12.47 37.48 5.65
C ILE A 612 11.18 36.71 5.43
N GLU A 613 10.53 36.85 4.28
CA GLU A 613 9.27 36.20 3.95
C GLU A 613 9.38 34.67 3.98
N TRP A 614 10.43 34.12 3.35
CA TRP A 614 10.72 32.68 3.44
C TRP A 614 10.98 32.23 4.88
N MET A 615 11.82 32.95 5.64
CA MET A 615 12.11 32.61 7.04
C MET A 615 10.85 32.67 7.93
N ASP A 616 9.94 33.60 7.66
CA ASP A 616 8.76 33.81 8.48
C ASP A 616 7.72 32.69 8.33
N ASP A 617 7.49 32.20 7.10
CA ASP A 617 6.65 31.01 6.82
C ASP A 617 7.22 29.77 7.52
N ARG A 618 8.54 29.54 7.39
CA ARG A 618 9.23 28.45 8.07
C ARG A 618 9.14 28.54 9.60
N LEU A 619 9.21 29.74 10.15
CA LEU A 619 9.15 29.97 11.59
C LEU A 619 7.73 29.83 12.15
N LEU A 620 6.72 30.29 11.39
CA LEU A 620 5.31 30.12 11.74
C LEU A 620 4.93 28.64 11.84
N GLN A 621 5.42 27.80 10.92
CA GLN A 621 5.19 26.35 10.96
C GLN A 621 5.69 25.72 12.27
N ALA A 622 6.91 26.07 12.72
CA ALA A 622 7.46 25.54 13.97
C ALA A 622 6.76 26.08 15.22
N ILE A 623 6.30 27.34 15.19
CA ILE A 623 5.47 27.91 16.26
C ILE A 623 4.11 27.21 16.31
N GLY A 624 3.53 26.87 15.15
CA GLY A 624 2.29 26.09 15.04
C GLY A 624 2.40 24.72 15.69
N TRP A 625 3.44 23.94 15.35
CA TRP A 625 3.70 22.66 16.02
C TRP A 625 3.93 22.82 17.54
N PHE A 626 4.63 23.88 17.96
CA PHE A 626 4.87 24.15 19.38
C PHE A 626 3.57 24.50 20.12
N ALA A 627 2.66 25.20 19.46
CA ALA A 627 1.32 25.48 19.98
C ALA A 627 0.52 24.19 20.18
N GLU A 628 0.49 23.31 19.18
CA GLU A 628 -0.16 21.98 19.27
C GLU A 628 0.43 21.14 20.42
N ASP A 629 1.75 21.06 20.53
CA ASP A 629 2.45 20.27 21.56
C ASP A 629 2.16 20.77 22.99
N HIS A 630 1.72 22.02 23.14
CA HIS A 630 1.29 22.63 24.41
C HIS A 630 -0.23 22.83 24.50
N THR A 631 -1.01 22.32 23.53
CA THR A 631 -2.48 22.48 23.43
C THR A 631 -2.99 23.93 23.45
N LEU A 632 -2.25 24.84 22.82
CA LEU A 632 -2.59 26.26 22.68
C LEU A 632 -3.13 26.57 21.28
N THR A 633 -4.17 27.40 21.16
CA THR A 633 -4.66 27.93 19.87
C THR A 633 -4.30 29.41 19.67
N SER A 634 -4.31 30.18 20.76
CA SER A 634 -4.11 31.62 20.70
C SER A 634 -2.65 31.99 20.48
N TYR A 635 -2.36 32.68 19.38
CA TYR A 635 -0.99 33.03 19.01
C TYR A 635 -0.27 33.83 20.10
N GLY A 636 -0.99 34.75 20.75
CA GLY A 636 -0.47 35.58 21.83
C GLY A 636 -0.07 34.82 23.09
N GLU A 637 -0.64 33.64 23.36
CA GLU A 637 -0.25 32.79 24.48
C GLU A 637 1.01 31.99 24.15
N VAL A 638 1.09 31.46 22.93
CA VAL A 638 2.26 30.75 22.40
C VAL A 638 3.49 31.65 22.40
N LEU A 639 3.35 32.90 21.93
CA LEU A 639 4.44 33.87 21.95
C LEU A 639 4.93 34.21 23.37
N LYS A 640 4.04 34.38 24.36
CA LYS A 640 4.44 34.61 25.77
C LYS A 640 5.23 33.43 26.34
N LEU A 641 4.82 32.20 26.03
CA LEU A 641 5.53 31.01 26.47
C LEU A 641 6.93 30.94 25.83
N LEU A 642 7.03 31.20 24.53
CA LEU A 642 8.29 31.22 23.78
C LEU A 642 9.22 32.38 24.17
N GLU A 643 8.69 33.55 24.54
CA GLU A 643 9.49 34.68 25.02
C GLU A 643 10.33 34.30 26.25
N SER A 644 9.79 33.45 27.13
CA SER A 644 10.50 32.93 28.31
C SER A 644 11.51 31.81 28.01
N LYS A 645 11.33 31.08 26.90
CA LYS A 645 12.11 29.87 26.55
C LYS A 645 13.18 30.08 25.47
N GLY A 646 13.06 31.14 24.66
CA GLY A 646 13.94 31.37 23.51
C GLY A 646 13.59 30.55 22.27
N VAL A 647 14.34 30.76 21.18
CA VAL A 647 14.18 30.02 19.92
C VAL A 647 14.75 28.59 20.05
N GLU A 648 15.68 28.40 20.99
CA GLU A 648 16.30 27.13 21.34
C GLU A 648 15.27 26.04 21.65
N ALA A 649 14.16 26.39 22.31
CA ALA A 649 13.08 25.45 22.60
C ALA A 649 12.37 24.92 21.32
N LEU A 650 12.29 25.72 20.26
CA LEU A 650 11.80 25.25 18.95
C LEU A 650 12.81 24.32 18.29
N ILE A 651 14.11 24.59 18.44
CA ILE A 651 15.16 23.79 17.80
C ILE A 651 15.37 22.44 18.52
N GLU A 652 15.27 22.42 19.85
CA GLU A 652 15.31 21.20 20.67
C GLU A 652 14.08 20.30 20.42
N ALA A 653 12.92 20.90 20.10
CA ALA A 653 11.73 20.17 19.69
C ALA A 653 11.82 19.69 18.23
N TYR A 654 12.33 20.54 17.32
CA TYR A 654 12.29 20.32 15.86
C TYR A 654 13.68 20.43 15.20
N PRO A 655 14.60 19.47 15.47
CA PRO A 655 15.99 19.56 15.02
C PRO A 655 16.17 19.39 13.50
N HIS A 656 15.28 18.67 12.79
CA HIS A 656 15.36 18.53 11.33
C HIS A 656 14.90 19.80 10.61
N TRP A 657 13.86 20.48 11.10
CA TRP A 657 13.41 21.79 10.65
C TRP A 657 14.55 22.80 10.65
N TYR A 658 15.23 22.97 11.79
CA TYR A 658 16.38 23.87 11.91
C TYR A 658 17.51 23.50 10.93
N ARG A 659 17.81 22.21 10.81
CA ARG A 659 18.84 21.70 9.89
C ARG A 659 18.49 21.97 8.42
N ASN A 660 17.22 21.87 8.03
CA ASN A 660 16.77 22.11 6.66
C ASN A 660 16.85 23.60 6.32
N ILE A 661 16.39 24.48 7.22
CA ILE A 661 16.57 25.94 7.12
C ILE A 661 18.05 26.30 6.95
N GLN A 662 18.96 25.69 7.73
CA GLN A 662 20.40 25.93 7.58
C GLN A 662 20.92 25.57 6.18
N LYS A 663 20.49 24.44 5.60
CA LYS A 663 20.90 24.05 4.23
C LYS A 663 20.37 25.04 3.20
N GLU A 664 19.07 25.30 3.22
CA GLU A 664 18.36 26.21 2.31
C GLU A 664 18.98 27.62 2.38
N PHE A 665 19.28 28.12 3.57
CA PHE A 665 19.98 29.39 3.78
C PHE A 665 21.35 29.44 3.09
N PHE A 666 22.20 28.43 3.31
CA PHE A 666 23.53 28.40 2.69
C PHE A 666 23.49 28.15 1.18
N GLN A 667 22.48 27.43 0.66
CA GLN A 667 22.23 27.29 -0.77
C GLN A 667 21.81 28.64 -1.37
N HIS A 668 20.84 29.33 -0.77
CA HIS A 668 20.38 30.64 -1.24
C HIS A 668 21.53 31.67 -1.29
N VAL A 669 22.36 31.74 -0.23
CA VAL A 669 23.58 32.57 -0.21
C VAL A 669 24.52 32.24 -1.38
N ARG A 670 24.72 30.96 -1.71
CA ARG A 670 25.59 30.55 -2.85
C ARG A 670 24.99 30.95 -4.20
N VAL A 671 23.69 30.76 -4.38
CA VAL A 671 22.98 31.11 -5.63
C VAL A 671 23.04 32.62 -5.86
N ILE A 672 22.67 33.43 -4.86
CA ILE A 672 22.69 34.90 -4.97
C ILE A 672 24.11 35.44 -5.19
N ARG A 673 25.13 34.95 -4.47
CA ARG A 673 26.53 35.36 -4.71
C ARG A 673 26.99 35.02 -6.13
N SER A 674 26.60 33.85 -6.65
CA SER A 674 26.93 33.43 -8.01
C SER A 674 26.23 34.29 -9.05
N LEU A 675 24.95 34.60 -8.85
CA LEU A 675 24.15 35.49 -9.70
C LEU A 675 24.78 36.89 -9.76
N LEU A 676 25.01 37.53 -8.61
CA LEU A 676 25.59 38.88 -8.54
C LEU A 676 26.97 38.94 -9.25
N SER A 677 27.83 37.93 -8.99
CA SER A 677 29.13 37.83 -9.65
C SER A 677 29.04 37.66 -11.16
N ARG A 678 28.06 36.88 -11.67
CA ARG A 678 27.84 36.66 -13.10
C ARG A 678 27.29 37.92 -13.77
N VAL A 679 26.29 38.58 -13.19
CA VAL A 679 25.76 39.84 -13.75
C VAL A 679 26.86 40.89 -13.81
N LYS A 680 27.72 41.02 -12.80
CA LYS A 680 28.87 41.95 -12.83
C LYS A 680 29.83 41.62 -13.98
N GLN A 681 30.18 40.35 -14.15
CA GLN A 681 31.06 39.88 -15.22
C GLN A 681 30.48 40.12 -16.61
N ASP A 682 29.19 39.84 -16.79
CA ASP A 682 28.51 39.88 -18.09
C ASP A 682 27.86 41.24 -18.39
N LEU A 683 27.91 42.22 -17.48
CA LEU A 683 27.24 43.54 -17.62
C LEU A 683 27.58 44.27 -18.92
N SER A 684 28.82 44.14 -19.41
CA SER A 684 29.24 44.75 -20.69
C SER A 684 28.57 44.10 -21.91
N GLU A 685 28.38 42.78 -21.88
CA GLU A 685 27.73 41.99 -22.92
C GLU A 685 26.21 42.17 -22.87
N ILE A 686 25.63 42.19 -21.66
CA ILE A 686 24.22 42.53 -21.40
C ILE A 686 23.89 43.91 -22.00
N ASN A 687 24.71 44.92 -21.72
CA ASN A 687 24.54 46.26 -22.26
C ASN A 687 24.63 46.29 -23.80
N HIS A 688 25.53 45.51 -24.39
CA HIS A 688 25.70 45.45 -25.84
C HIS A 688 24.53 44.74 -26.53
N TYR A 689 24.02 43.65 -25.94
CA TYR A 689 23.05 42.76 -26.57
C TYR A 689 21.58 43.14 -26.29
N PHE A 690 21.26 43.52 -25.06
CA PHE A 690 19.90 43.94 -24.68
C PHE A 690 19.73 45.47 -24.74
N PHE A 691 20.62 46.23 -24.09
CA PHE A 691 20.40 47.66 -23.79
C PHE A 691 21.04 48.65 -24.78
N SER A 692 21.40 48.20 -25.97
CA SER A 692 22.06 49.04 -27.00
C SER A 692 21.19 50.18 -27.53
N GLY A 693 19.86 50.08 -27.38
CA GLY A 693 18.89 51.13 -27.69
C GLY A 693 18.44 51.97 -26.49
N SER A 694 18.85 51.63 -25.27
CA SER A 694 18.41 52.29 -24.04
C SER A 694 19.03 53.69 -23.91
N ARG A 695 18.32 54.63 -23.28
CA ARG A 695 18.78 56.03 -23.13
C ARG A 695 20.09 56.16 -22.36
N GLN A 696 20.33 55.23 -21.44
CA GLN A 696 21.55 55.07 -20.66
C GLN A 696 21.85 53.58 -20.54
N LEU A 697 23.13 53.22 -20.59
CA LEU A 697 23.59 51.86 -20.30
C LEU A 697 23.42 51.57 -18.81
N ALA A 698 23.08 50.33 -18.47
CA ALA A 698 23.02 49.87 -17.10
C ALA A 698 24.43 49.85 -16.48
N SER A 699 24.60 50.52 -15.34
CA SER A 699 25.83 50.43 -14.54
C SER A 699 25.67 49.59 -13.27
N GLY A 700 24.47 49.07 -13.00
CA GLY A 700 24.20 48.25 -11.83
C GLY A 700 22.78 47.67 -11.76
N LEU A 701 22.51 46.90 -10.70
CA LEU A 701 21.20 46.33 -10.38
C LEU A 701 20.50 47.13 -9.27
N ILE A 702 19.18 47.33 -9.40
CA ILE A 702 18.29 47.91 -8.38
C ILE A 702 17.56 46.83 -7.58
N SER A 703 17.13 45.74 -8.22
CA SER A 703 16.40 44.68 -7.50
C SER A 703 16.53 43.31 -8.15
N ILE A 704 16.39 42.29 -7.32
CA ILE A 704 16.27 40.88 -7.72
C ILE A 704 14.97 40.34 -7.12
N ARG A 705 14.11 39.76 -7.96
CA ARG A 705 12.88 39.09 -7.54
C ARG A 705 12.91 37.65 -8.02
N ASN A 706 12.76 36.68 -7.11
CA ASN A 706 12.55 35.29 -7.52
C ASN A 706 11.18 35.17 -8.20
N LEU A 707 11.15 34.67 -9.44
CA LEU A 707 9.91 34.40 -10.19
C LEU A 707 9.43 32.96 -10.00
N GLN A 708 10.31 32.07 -9.55
CA GLN A 708 10.00 30.66 -9.40
C GLN A 708 9.35 30.39 -8.04
N LEU A 709 8.04 30.10 -8.09
CA LEU A 709 7.18 29.82 -6.93
C LEU A 709 7.09 28.32 -6.58
N ASP A 710 7.58 27.45 -7.47
CA ASP A 710 7.46 25.99 -7.39
C ASP A 710 8.83 25.31 -7.66
N SER A 711 8.86 23.98 -7.73
CA SER A 711 10.08 23.19 -7.92
C SER A 711 10.74 23.34 -9.30
N GLY A 712 12.01 23.79 -9.34
CA GLY A 712 12.85 23.74 -10.53
C GLY A 712 14.17 24.51 -10.38
N SER A 713 14.84 24.75 -11.50
CA SER A 713 16.09 25.51 -11.57
C SER A 713 15.82 27.02 -11.43
N PRO A 714 16.46 27.73 -10.47
CA PRO A 714 16.14 29.11 -10.10
C PRO A 714 15.98 30.11 -11.25
N VAL A 715 14.86 30.85 -11.24
CA VAL A 715 14.51 31.91 -12.20
C VAL A 715 14.31 33.24 -11.46
N TYR A 716 15.06 34.27 -11.85
CA TYR A 716 15.04 35.58 -11.20
C TYR A 716 14.77 36.70 -12.21
N GLN A 717 13.83 37.60 -11.89
CA GLN A 717 13.74 38.90 -12.54
C GLN A 717 14.83 39.81 -11.98
N LEU A 718 15.58 40.43 -12.88
CA LEU A 718 16.60 41.44 -12.61
C LEU A 718 16.06 42.79 -13.05
N THR A 719 16.15 43.80 -12.19
CA THR A 719 15.88 45.20 -12.55
C THR A 719 17.17 46.00 -12.53
N PHE A 720 17.51 46.64 -13.64
CA PHE A 720 18.72 47.43 -13.79
C PHE A 720 18.47 48.91 -13.49
N ASN A 721 19.55 49.65 -13.19
CA ASN A 721 19.46 51.05 -12.80
C ASN A 721 19.07 52.04 -13.92
N ASN A 722 19.09 51.60 -15.18
CA ASN A 722 18.53 52.32 -16.31
C ASN A 722 17.01 52.09 -16.51
N GLY A 723 16.37 51.28 -15.66
CA GLY A 723 14.95 50.94 -15.71
C GLY A 723 14.61 49.70 -16.55
N GLU A 724 15.61 49.05 -17.15
CA GLU A 724 15.40 47.84 -17.95
C GLU A 724 15.24 46.59 -17.07
N HIS A 725 14.55 45.58 -17.60
CA HIS A 725 14.33 44.30 -16.92
C HIS A 725 14.81 43.10 -17.75
N LEU A 726 15.40 42.10 -17.11
CA LEU A 726 15.75 40.82 -17.71
C LEU A 726 15.33 39.66 -16.79
N VAL A 727 15.19 38.47 -17.35
CA VAL A 727 15.05 37.22 -16.60
C VAL A 727 16.38 36.46 -16.65
N TYR A 728 16.94 36.16 -15.49
CA TYR A 728 18.07 35.26 -15.32
C TYR A 728 17.56 33.85 -15.03
N LYS A 729 18.00 32.86 -15.81
CA LYS A 729 17.71 31.43 -15.58
C LYS A 729 19.00 30.69 -15.23
N LEU A 730 18.98 29.86 -14.18
CA LEU A 730 20.12 29.03 -13.77
C LEU A 730 20.24 27.74 -14.61
N ARG A 731 20.16 27.85 -15.94
CA ARG A 731 20.32 26.72 -16.88
C ARG A 731 20.84 27.12 -18.25
N ASP A 732 21.27 26.10 -19.01
CA ASP A 732 21.54 26.24 -20.44
C ASP A 732 20.28 26.76 -21.15
N LEU A 733 20.47 27.70 -22.07
CA LEU A 733 19.42 28.28 -22.90
C LEU A 733 19.52 27.85 -24.37
N ALA A 734 20.43 26.94 -24.73
CA ALA A 734 20.64 26.51 -26.12
C ALA A 734 19.35 26.01 -26.79
N ILE A 735 18.52 25.25 -26.05
CA ILE A 735 17.24 24.74 -26.55
C ILE A 735 16.19 25.85 -26.74
N ASP A 736 16.03 26.76 -25.78
CA ASP A 736 15.11 27.90 -25.88
C ASP A 736 15.53 28.86 -27.02
N GLN A 737 16.84 29.11 -27.15
CA GLN A 737 17.38 30.00 -28.18
C GLN A 737 17.13 29.44 -29.58
N LEU A 738 17.28 28.12 -29.77
CA LEU A 738 16.98 27.46 -31.05
C LEU A 738 15.47 27.40 -31.34
N LEU A 739 14.63 27.18 -30.33
CA LEU A 739 13.18 27.09 -30.52
C LEU A 739 12.52 28.45 -30.74
N VAL A 740 12.75 29.42 -29.84
CA VAL A 740 12.00 30.68 -29.75
C VAL A 740 12.88 31.94 -29.61
N GLY A 741 14.20 31.81 -29.78
CA GLY A 741 15.10 32.96 -29.79
C GLY A 741 14.83 33.95 -30.93
N TYR A 742 15.21 35.21 -30.73
CA TYR A 742 15.04 36.29 -31.71
C TYR A 742 15.79 36.10 -33.04
N GLU A 743 16.86 35.32 -33.06
CA GLU A 743 17.73 35.13 -34.23
C GLU A 743 17.82 33.65 -34.63
N GLN A 744 17.53 33.35 -35.90
CA GLN A 744 17.72 32.03 -36.53
C GLN A 744 16.98 30.86 -35.87
N SER A 745 15.87 31.14 -35.17
CA SER A 745 15.08 30.12 -34.47
C SER A 745 14.06 29.40 -35.35
N MET A 746 13.56 28.28 -34.83
CA MET A 746 12.49 27.50 -35.43
C MET A 746 11.17 28.29 -35.48
N ALA A 747 10.83 29.05 -34.43
CA ALA A 747 9.66 29.93 -34.42
C ALA A 747 9.77 31.06 -35.46
N GLN A 748 10.94 31.71 -35.58
CA GLN A 748 11.16 32.73 -36.61
C GLN A 748 11.02 32.15 -38.03
N SER A 749 11.50 30.92 -38.25
CA SER A 749 11.34 30.20 -39.52
C SER A 749 9.87 29.92 -39.83
N LEU A 750 9.11 29.43 -38.84
CA LEU A 750 7.67 29.16 -38.96
C LEU A 750 6.85 30.43 -39.26
N ASN A 751 7.11 31.53 -38.54
CA ASN A 751 6.47 32.83 -38.80
C ASN A 751 6.70 33.29 -40.25
N GLY A 752 7.92 33.09 -40.78
CA GLY A 752 8.27 33.35 -42.17
C GLY A 752 7.51 32.47 -43.17
N TRP A 753 7.40 31.16 -42.90
CA TRP A 753 6.65 30.22 -43.74
C TRP A 753 5.15 30.50 -43.76
N LEU A 754 4.58 30.96 -42.65
CA LEU A 754 3.18 31.35 -42.51
C LEU A 754 2.88 32.76 -43.04
N GLN A 755 3.90 33.56 -43.34
CA GLN A 755 3.80 34.99 -43.72
C GLN A 755 3.13 35.87 -42.65
N ASP A 756 3.14 35.43 -41.38
CA ASP A 756 2.65 36.16 -40.21
C ASP A 756 3.83 36.29 -39.23
N PRO A 757 4.57 37.43 -39.25
CA PRO A 757 5.81 37.61 -38.49
C PRO A 757 5.61 37.52 -36.97
N ASP A 758 4.35 37.59 -36.53
CA ASP A 758 3.89 37.66 -35.16
C ASP A 758 3.11 36.40 -34.74
N ALA A 759 3.11 35.33 -35.55
CA ALA A 759 2.36 34.11 -35.27
C ALA A 759 2.81 33.41 -33.98
N LEU A 760 4.11 33.43 -33.71
CA LEU A 760 4.73 33.12 -32.42
C LEU A 760 5.62 34.27 -31.96
N GLY A 761 5.59 34.56 -30.67
CA GLY A 761 6.51 35.51 -30.05
C GLY A 761 7.94 34.96 -29.99
N VAL A 762 8.91 35.76 -30.44
CA VAL A 762 10.35 35.48 -30.34
C VAL A 762 11.05 36.61 -29.58
N PHE A 763 12.06 36.28 -28.80
CA PHE A 763 12.65 37.21 -27.82
C PHE A 763 14.15 36.96 -27.61
N ARG A 764 14.88 37.98 -27.15
CA ARG A 764 16.34 37.94 -27.05
C ARG A 764 16.80 37.06 -25.90
N MET A 765 17.86 36.29 -26.14
CA MET A 765 18.48 35.40 -25.16
C MET A 765 20.00 35.43 -25.28
N LEU A 766 20.69 35.48 -24.14
CA LEU A 766 22.14 35.41 -24.05
C LEU A 766 22.52 34.17 -23.23
N ASN A 767 22.90 33.11 -23.92
CA ASN A 767 23.30 31.84 -23.31
C ASN A 767 24.76 31.88 -22.82
N LYS A 768 25.01 31.39 -21.60
CA LYS A 768 26.33 31.29 -20.96
C LYS A 768 26.60 29.85 -20.48
N SER A 769 26.12 28.88 -21.25
CA SER A 769 26.24 27.42 -21.09
C SER A 769 25.46 26.80 -19.94
N PHE A 770 25.61 27.24 -18.68
CA PHE A 770 24.88 26.65 -17.54
C PHE A 770 23.98 27.67 -16.81
N TYR A 771 23.92 28.89 -17.34
CA TYR A 771 23.00 29.97 -16.99
C TYR A 771 22.80 30.86 -18.22
N GLY A 772 21.85 31.78 -18.17
CA GLY A 772 21.74 32.82 -19.18
C GLY A 772 20.74 33.92 -18.83
N TYR A 773 20.67 34.90 -19.72
CA TYR A 773 19.80 36.07 -19.62
C TYR A 773 18.77 36.06 -20.73
N VAL A 774 17.56 36.48 -20.41
CA VAL A 774 16.40 36.46 -21.30
C VAL A 774 15.69 37.81 -21.19
N GLU A 775 15.19 38.32 -22.32
CA GLU A 775 14.35 39.52 -22.37
C GLU A 775 13.10 39.38 -21.49
N PHE A 776 12.76 40.39 -20.71
CA PHE A 776 11.58 40.35 -19.83
C PHE A 776 10.29 40.63 -20.63
N ILE A 777 9.51 39.59 -20.89
CA ILE A 777 8.20 39.70 -21.53
C ILE A 777 7.12 39.89 -20.45
N ALA A 778 6.59 41.11 -20.34
CA ALA A 778 5.45 41.42 -19.49
C ALA A 778 4.19 40.67 -19.99
N SER A 779 3.38 40.16 -19.07
CA SER A 779 2.16 39.43 -19.36
C SER A 779 0.94 40.34 -19.18
N GLU A 780 0.02 40.35 -20.14
CA GLU A 780 -1.21 41.15 -20.11
C GLU A 780 -2.32 40.39 -19.38
N THR A 781 -2.62 40.74 -18.12
CA THR A 781 -3.58 40.00 -17.25
C THR A 781 -5.02 39.96 -17.76
N VAL A 782 -5.36 40.81 -18.73
CA VAL A 782 -6.65 40.83 -19.41
C VAL A 782 -6.37 41.27 -20.83
N SER A 783 -6.60 40.40 -21.80
CA SER A 783 -6.43 40.74 -23.22
C SER A 783 -7.74 41.33 -23.76
N GLU A 784 -7.87 42.66 -23.73
CA GLU A 784 -8.92 43.37 -24.46
C GLU A 784 -8.49 43.47 -25.93
N SER A 785 -8.93 42.50 -26.74
CA SER A 785 -8.52 42.38 -28.14
C SER A 785 -9.69 42.67 -29.08
N ASP A 786 -9.50 43.63 -29.98
CA ASP A 786 -10.41 43.91 -31.09
C ASP A 786 -10.47 42.75 -32.12
N ASP A 787 -9.52 41.79 -32.07
CA ASP A 787 -9.42 40.64 -32.99
C ASP A 787 -9.10 39.34 -32.24
N LEU A 788 -10.12 38.80 -31.56
CA LEU A 788 -10.08 37.48 -30.91
C LEU A 788 -9.89 36.33 -31.91
N GLU A 789 -10.20 36.52 -33.20
CA GLU A 789 -10.07 35.47 -34.22
C GLU A 789 -8.58 35.23 -34.56
N THR A 790 -7.81 36.30 -34.80
CA THR A 790 -6.35 36.22 -34.95
C THR A 790 -5.68 35.68 -33.69
N TYR A 791 -6.14 36.07 -32.50
CA TYR A 791 -5.63 35.53 -31.23
C TYR A 791 -5.76 33.99 -31.19
N HIS A 792 -6.96 33.44 -31.42
CA HIS A 792 -7.19 31.99 -31.40
C HIS A 792 -6.38 31.29 -32.50
N ARG A 793 -6.28 31.89 -33.70
CA ARG A 793 -5.47 31.39 -34.82
C ARG A 793 -3.98 31.28 -34.46
N ARG A 794 -3.38 32.29 -33.82
CA ARG A 794 -1.95 32.27 -33.44
C ARG A 794 -1.67 31.29 -32.30
N MET A 795 -2.58 31.18 -31.35
CA MET A 795 -2.53 30.11 -30.36
C MET A 795 -2.65 28.70 -30.98
N GLY A 796 -3.39 28.56 -32.08
CA GLY A 796 -3.39 27.35 -32.91
C GLY A 796 -2.03 27.07 -33.56
N VAL A 797 -1.32 28.11 -34.00
CA VAL A 797 0.08 27.99 -34.47
C VAL A 797 1.00 27.53 -33.33
N ALA A 798 0.83 28.05 -32.11
CA ALA A 798 1.56 27.58 -30.94
C ALA A 798 1.29 26.10 -30.61
N ALA A 799 0.05 25.64 -30.74
CA ALA A 799 -0.30 24.22 -30.60
C ALA A 799 0.44 23.31 -31.60
N GLY A 800 0.48 23.71 -32.87
CA GLY A 800 1.23 22.98 -33.89
C GLY A 800 2.73 23.00 -33.64
N PHE A 801 3.28 24.14 -33.24
CA PHE A 801 4.69 24.29 -32.90
C PHE A 801 5.11 23.40 -31.71
N CYS A 802 4.36 23.44 -30.61
CA CYS A 802 4.63 22.59 -29.43
C CYS A 802 4.60 21.10 -29.78
N LEU A 803 3.61 20.67 -30.56
CA LEU A 803 3.49 19.28 -30.98
C LEU A 803 4.65 18.85 -31.91
N MET A 804 4.97 19.66 -32.92
CA MET A 804 6.02 19.33 -33.91
C MET A 804 7.45 19.44 -33.35
N SER A 805 7.64 20.13 -32.21
CA SER A 805 8.90 20.17 -31.43
C SER A 805 8.94 19.19 -30.25
N GLY A 806 7.83 18.48 -29.97
CA GLY A 806 7.72 17.55 -28.85
C GLY A 806 7.78 18.21 -27.47
N LEU A 807 7.37 19.47 -27.34
CA LEU A 807 7.30 20.20 -26.07
C LEU A 807 6.22 19.65 -25.14
N THR A 808 6.48 19.70 -23.83
CA THR A 808 5.51 19.40 -22.76
C THR A 808 5.60 20.42 -21.62
N ASP A 809 4.82 20.26 -20.56
CA ASP A 809 4.76 21.17 -19.41
C ASP A 809 4.43 22.64 -19.76
N ILE A 810 3.67 22.85 -20.85
CA ILE A 810 3.12 24.16 -21.17
C ILE A 810 1.89 24.39 -20.28
N HIS A 811 2.05 25.31 -19.33
CA HIS A 811 1.03 25.73 -18.38
C HIS A 811 0.98 27.27 -18.31
N SER A 812 -0.03 27.87 -17.66
CA SER A 812 -0.25 29.33 -17.71
C SER A 812 0.95 30.20 -17.30
N LYS A 813 1.84 29.72 -16.41
CA LYS A 813 3.08 30.42 -16.03
C LYS A 813 4.21 30.37 -17.08
N ASN A 814 4.09 29.53 -18.12
CA ASN A 814 5.12 29.29 -19.17
C ASN A 814 4.69 29.82 -20.55
N LEU A 815 3.44 30.27 -20.67
CA LEU A 815 2.90 30.93 -21.86
C LEU A 815 2.49 32.35 -21.46
N HIS A 816 3.16 33.36 -22.02
CA HIS A 816 2.78 34.76 -21.86
C HIS A 816 2.07 35.27 -23.11
N LEU A 817 1.19 36.24 -22.92
CA LEU A 817 0.45 36.92 -23.98
C LEU A 817 0.79 38.40 -23.93
N SER A 818 1.20 38.95 -25.08
CA SER A 818 1.30 40.41 -25.25
C SER A 818 1.06 40.81 -26.70
N GLY A 819 0.21 41.81 -26.91
CA GLY A 819 -0.09 42.37 -28.23
C GLY A 819 -0.61 41.35 -29.26
N ASN A 820 -1.50 40.44 -28.85
CA ASN A 820 -1.99 39.31 -29.66
C ASN A 820 -0.89 38.34 -30.16
N LYS A 821 0.22 38.18 -29.42
CA LYS A 821 1.29 37.21 -29.72
C LYS A 821 1.49 36.21 -28.57
N PRO A 822 1.51 34.90 -28.83
CA PRO A 822 1.84 33.89 -27.83
C PRO A 822 3.35 33.72 -27.68
N TYR A 823 3.87 33.96 -26.47
CA TYR A 823 5.28 33.78 -26.11
C TYR A 823 5.43 32.52 -25.25
N LEU A 824 6.10 31.49 -25.77
CA LEU A 824 6.52 30.32 -25.00
C LEU A 824 7.78 30.71 -24.22
N ILE A 825 7.63 31.14 -22.97
CA ILE A 825 8.74 31.72 -22.19
C ILE A 825 9.64 30.66 -21.55
N ASP A 826 9.25 29.38 -21.59
CA ASP A 826 10.04 28.25 -21.11
C ASP A 826 9.89 27.05 -22.06
N ALA A 827 11.00 26.62 -22.65
CA ALA A 827 11.03 25.53 -23.65
C ALA A 827 11.99 24.40 -23.27
N GLU A 828 12.31 24.27 -21.97
CA GLU A 828 13.31 23.32 -21.45
C GLU A 828 12.91 21.85 -21.58
N THR A 829 11.66 21.55 -21.91
CA THR A 829 11.04 20.21 -21.94
C THR A 829 10.83 19.67 -23.37
N ALA A 830 11.61 20.15 -24.34
CA ALA A 830 11.50 19.75 -25.75
C ALA A 830 11.84 18.27 -26.01
N LEU A 831 11.30 17.73 -27.10
CA LEU A 831 11.48 16.33 -27.52
C LEU A 831 11.17 15.28 -26.42
N HIS A 832 10.09 15.49 -25.66
CA HIS A 832 9.70 14.62 -24.54
C HIS A 832 9.03 13.32 -25.01
N ASN A 833 9.43 12.18 -24.43
CA ASN A 833 9.07 10.83 -24.90
C ASN A 833 7.55 10.59 -25.05
N PRO A 834 6.65 10.93 -24.09
CA PRO A 834 5.21 10.71 -24.22
C PRO A 834 4.58 11.41 -25.42
N VAL A 835 4.99 12.66 -25.71
CA VAL A 835 4.45 13.45 -26.83
C VAL A 835 4.82 12.78 -28.15
N ILE A 836 6.08 12.39 -28.32
CA ILE A 836 6.59 11.73 -29.56
C ILE A 836 5.99 10.33 -29.73
N MET A 837 5.92 9.54 -28.65
CA MET A 837 5.32 8.21 -28.63
C MET A 837 3.85 8.25 -29.04
N GLN A 838 3.09 9.21 -28.50
CA GLN A 838 1.68 9.37 -28.82
C GLN A 838 1.47 9.94 -30.24
N LEU A 839 2.33 10.87 -30.70
CA LEU A 839 2.31 11.35 -32.08
C LEU A 839 2.58 10.21 -33.07
N GLN A 840 3.49 9.28 -32.75
CA GLN A 840 3.70 8.06 -33.54
C GLN A 840 2.41 7.22 -33.64
N ALA A 841 1.74 6.96 -32.51
CA ALA A 841 0.51 6.18 -32.49
C ALA A 841 -0.63 6.87 -33.27
N GLU A 842 -0.74 8.19 -33.18
CA GLU A 842 -1.74 8.98 -33.90
C GLU A 842 -1.46 9.06 -35.40
N LEU A 843 -0.21 9.11 -35.85
CA LEU A 843 0.11 9.02 -37.28
C LEU A 843 -0.16 7.61 -37.83
N GLN A 844 0.13 6.55 -37.07
CA GLN A 844 -0.15 5.18 -37.49
C GLN A 844 -1.65 4.88 -37.60
N ASN A 845 -2.44 5.26 -36.59
CA ASN A 845 -3.89 5.04 -36.60
C ASN A 845 -4.66 6.13 -35.82
N PRO A 846 -4.93 7.30 -36.44
CA PRO A 846 -5.53 8.45 -35.74
C PRO A 846 -6.85 8.11 -35.05
N GLU A 847 -7.74 7.42 -35.76
CA GLU A 847 -9.10 7.07 -35.32
C GLU A 847 -9.12 6.23 -34.03
N LEU A 848 -8.13 5.36 -33.82
CA LEU A 848 -8.02 4.53 -32.63
C LEU A 848 -7.29 5.25 -31.50
N SER A 849 -6.25 6.02 -31.82
CA SER A 849 -5.41 6.71 -30.84
C SER A 849 -6.14 7.83 -30.10
N PHE A 850 -7.14 8.47 -30.73
CA PHE A 850 -7.99 9.48 -30.06
C PHE A 850 -9.15 8.91 -29.22
N LEU A 851 -9.33 7.59 -29.12
CA LEU A 851 -10.42 6.98 -28.32
C LEU A 851 -10.34 7.31 -26.82
N ARG A 852 -9.17 7.72 -26.31
CA ARG A 852 -8.97 8.15 -24.91
C ARG A 852 -9.25 9.65 -24.70
N GLY A 853 -9.57 10.40 -25.76
CA GLY A 853 -9.83 11.83 -25.71
C GLY A 853 -8.58 12.72 -25.76
N MET A 854 -8.80 14.03 -25.74
CA MET A 854 -7.76 15.05 -25.90
C MET A 854 -6.63 14.94 -24.88
N GLN A 855 -6.94 14.68 -23.60
CA GLN A 855 -5.94 14.70 -22.52
C GLN A 855 -4.79 13.69 -22.72
N ASP A 856 -5.11 12.52 -23.28
CA ASP A 856 -4.16 11.44 -23.59
C ASP A 856 -3.55 11.58 -25.00
N SER A 857 -3.98 12.57 -25.79
CA SER A 857 -3.43 12.83 -27.13
C SER A 857 -2.06 13.52 -27.09
N SER A 858 -1.32 13.43 -28.19
CA SER A 858 0.01 14.05 -28.33
C SER A 858 -0.05 15.56 -28.06
N LEU A 859 -1.11 16.23 -28.55
CA LEU A 859 -1.38 17.64 -28.30
C LEU A 859 -1.80 17.93 -26.84
N GLY A 860 -2.62 17.08 -26.22
CA GLY A 860 -2.98 17.23 -24.80
C GLY A 860 -1.78 17.05 -23.86
N LEU A 861 -0.88 16.13 -24.20
CA LEU A 861 0.39 15.90 -23.50
C LEU A 861 1.38 17.06 -23.63
N THR A 862 1.19 18.02 -24.54
CA THR A 862 1.96 19.29 -24.51
C THR A 862 1.65 20.15 -23.28
N GLY A 863 0.48 19.96 -22.68
CA GLY A 863 -0.06 20.81 -21.61
C GLY A 863 -0.86 22.01 -22.12
N LEU A 864 -0.59 22.52 -23.33
CA LEU A 864 -1.15 23.78 -23.85
C LEU A 864 -2.69 23.82 -23.80
N MET A 865 -3.36 22.70 -24.11
CA MET A 865 -4.83 22.61 -24.09
C MET A 865 -5.44 22.82 -22.69
N LYS A 866 -4.64 22.71 -21.62
CA LYS A 866 -5.07 23.00 -20.24
C LYS A 866 -5.02 24.48 -19.91
N VAL A 867 -4.32 25.31 -20.68
CA VAL A 867 -4.15 26.75 -20.41
C VAL A 867 -5.41 27.57 -20.76
N TRP A 868 -6.23 27.07 -21.68
CA TRP A 868 -7.27 27.87 -22.32
C TRP A 868 -8.45 28.24 -21.41
N GLU A 869 -8.66 29.54 -21.16
CA GLU A 869 -9.72 30.08 -20.27
C GLU A 869 -9.78 29.43 -18.88
N ASN A 870 -8.71 28.72 -18.51
CA ASN A 870 -8.66 27.85 -17.36
C ASN A 870 -7.95 28.53 -16.20
N PHE A 871 -8.63 28.49 -15.06
CA PHE A 871 -8.11 29.01 -13.82
C PHE A 871 -7.02 28.10 -13.24
N HIS A 872 -5.87 28.68 -12.88
CA HIS A 872 -4.76 27.91 -12.32
C HIS A 872 -4.48 28.33 -10.86
N ILE A 873 -4.31 27.29 -10.02
CA ILE A 873 -4.14 27.35 -8.56
C ILE A 873 -2.70 26.95 -8.22
N CYS A 874 -1.79 27.91 -8.01
CA CYS A 874 -0.37 27.56 -7.77
C CYS A 874 0.41 28.53 -6.86
N GLN A 875 0.26 28.38 -5.53
CA GLN A 875 1.36 28.55 -4.57
C GLN A 875 1.40 27.37 -3.58
N ILE A 876 2.51 26.64 -3.51
CA ILE A 876 2.74 25.66 -2.44
C ILE A 876 3.34 26.39 -1.26
N ARG A 877 2.61 26.48 -0.14
CA ARG A 877 3.18 26.89 1.14
C ARG A 877 3.87 25.71 1.79
N TYR A 878 4.90 26.00 2.60
CA TYR A 878 5.52 24.99 3.44
C TYR A 878 5.25 25.25 4.94
N SER A 879 4.19 26.00 5.23
CA SER A 879 3.46 26.01 6.48
C SER A 879 2.08 25.39 6.29
N SER A 880 1.65 24.54 7.22
CA SER A 880 0.28 24.03 7.40
C SER A 880 -0.54 24.86 8.38
N VAL A 881 -0.05 26.04 8.77
CA VAL A 881 -0.68 26.91 9.77
C VAL A 881 -0.63 28.36 9.30
N LYS A 882 -1.75 29.06 9.44
CA LYS A 882 -1.88 30.51 9.21
C LYS A 882 -2.37 31.23 10.45
N LEU A 883 -2.24 32.55 10.44
CA LEU A 883 -2.81 33.44 11.44
C LEU A 883 -4.11 34.06 10.91
N GLU A 884 -5.22 33.79 11.59
CA GLU A 884 -6.51 34.43 11.32
C GLU A 884 -6.99 35.12 12.60
N ASN A 885 -7.11 36.46 12.56
CA ASN A 885 -7.57 37.28 13.68
C ASN A 885 -6.83 37.08 15.02
N GLY A 886 -5.61 36.54 14.99
CA GLY A 886 -4.79 36.27 16.19
C GLY A 886 -4.84 34.82 16.71
N GLU A 887 -5.64 33.94 16.09
CA GLU A 887 -5.62 32.50 16.35
C GLU A 887 -4.76 31.78 15.29
N LEU A 888 -4.15 30.67 15.69
CA LEU A 888 -3.46 29.75 14.78
C LEU A 888 -4.49 28.78 14.18
N VAL A 889 -4.65 28.81 12.86
CA VAL A 889 -5.62 27.99 12.13
C VAL A 889 -4.89 27.06 11.17
N ALA A 890 -5.31 25.80 11.11
CA ALA A 890 -4.78 24.82 10.16
C ALA A 890 -5.11 25.24 8.72
N GLU A 891 -4.09 25.35 7.89
CA GLU A 891 -4.18 25.68 6.47
C GLU A 891 -3.76 24.47 5.62
N GLN A 892 -4.48 24.21 4.52
CA GLN A 892 -3.97 23.28 3.52
C GLN A 892 -2.73 23.90 2.88
N PRO A 893 -1.56 23.22 2.87
CA PRO A 893 -0.30 23.81 2.39
C PRO A 893 -0.22 23.97 0.85
N GLN A 894 -1.37 24.08 0.19
CA GLN A 894 -1.53 24.60 -1.17
C GLN A 894 -2.41 25.84 -1.06
N THR A 895 -1.79 27.01 -1.14
CA THR A 895 -2.50 28.28 -1.14
C THR A 895 -3.02 28.57 -2.54
N ILE A 896 -4.27 29.01 -2.61
CA ILE A 896 -4.94 29.28 -3.87
C ILE A 896 -4.58 30.68 -4.36
N THR A 897 -3.45 30.80 -5.06
CA THR A 897 -3.16 32.01 -5.84
C THR A 897 -3.71 31.87 -7.24
N ALA A 898 -4.63 32.76 -7.57
CA ALA A 898 -5.19 32.97 -8.88
C ALA A 898 -4.13 33.38 -9.91
N PHE A 899 -3.90 32.56 -10.93
CA PHE A 899 -3.16 32.97 -12.13
C PHE A 899 -4.15 33.24 -13.27
N LEU A 900 -4.19 34.49 -13.75
CA LEU A 900 -5.27 35.04 -14.58
C LEU A 900 -4.76 35.65 -15.89
N ASP A 901 -3.64 35.18 -16.44
CA ASP A 901 -3.04 35.81 -17.63
C ASP A 901 -3.72 35.41 -18.95
N HIS A 902 -4.62 34.43 -18.94
CA HIS A 902 -5.25 33.81 -20.14
C HIS A 902 -6.75 34.14 -20.21
N LEU A 903 -7.05 35.38 -19.89
CA LEU A 903 -8.32 35.81 -19.31
C LEU A 903 -8.98 36.79 -20.29
N LEU A 904 -9.88 36.23 -21.12
CA LEU A 904 -10.39 36.89 -22.32
C LEU A 904 -11.63 37.73 -22.05
N MET A 905 -11.68 38.91 -22.68
CA MET A 905 -12.87 39.75 -22.75
C MET A 905 -13.39 39.90 -24.17
N GLU A 906 -14.71 39.86 -24.32
CA GLU A 906 -15.41 40.24 -25.55
C GLU A 906 -16.50 41.27 -25.20
N LYS A 907 -16.41 42.50 -25.74
CA LYS A 907 -17.41 43.57 -25.59
C LYS A 907 -17.72 43.96 -24.13
N GLY A 908 -16.70 44.09 -23.27
CA GLY A 908 -16.87 44.44 -21.85
C GLY A 908 -17.57 43.35 -21.03
N ARG A 909 -17.34 42.09 -21.42
CA ARG A 909 -17.77 40.88 -20.72
C ARG A 909 -16.68 39.83 -20.82
N HIS A 910 -16.70 38.90 -19.88
CA HIS A 910 -15.58 38.02 -19.64
C HIS A 910 -16.10 36.59 -19.44
N SER A 911 -15.40 35.61 -20.02
CA SER A 911 -15.71 34.18 -19.92
C SER A 911 -16.09 33.64 -18.52
N LEU A 912 -15.58 34.21 -17.41
CA LEU A 912 -15.99 33.81 -16.04
C LEU A 912 -17.42 34.26 -15.64
N ASP A 913 -18.10 35.11 -16.42
CA ASP A 913 -19.42 35.64 -16.08
C ASP A 913 -20.57 34.63 -16.25
N GLY A 914 -20.29 33.47 -16.86
CA GLY A 914 -21.24 32.37 -17.08
C GLY A 914 -22.43 32.71 -18.00
N CYS A 915 -22.45 33.89 -18.62
CA CYS A 915 -23.58 34.38 -19.42
C CYS A 915 -23.49 33.96 -20.89
N HIS A 916 -22.32 33.55 -21.37
CA HIS A 916 -22.02 33.14 -22.75
C HIS A 916 -21.27 31.80 -22.74
N PRO A 917 -21.29 31.02 -23.85
CA PRO A 917 -20.35 29.90 -23.99
C PRO A 917 -18.91 30.41 -23.90
N PRO A 918 -17.93 29.56 -23.51
CA PRO A 918 -16.52 29.93 -23.50
C PRO A 918 -16.11 30.58 -24.82
N VAL A 919 -15.28 31.61 -24.77
CA VAL A 919 -14.85 32.35 -25.97
C VAL A 919 -14.08 31.39 -26.91
N ALA A 920 -13.34 30.45 -26.31
CA ALA A 920 -12.74 29.26 -26.90
C ALA A 920 -13.68 28.46 -27.82
N SER A 921 -14.93 28.26 -27.41
CA SER A 921 -15.93 27.52 -28.19
C SER A 921 -16.37 28.31 -29.42
N GLN A 922 -16.48 29.63 -29.31
CA GLN A 922 -16.84 30.53 -30.42
C GLN A 922 -15.74 30.59 -31.49
N TYR A 923 -14.47 30.61 -31.08
CA TYR A 923 -13.31 30.79 -31.96
C TYR A 923 -12.47 29.51 -32.18
N GLY A 924 -12.92 28.34 -31.72
CA GLY A 924 -12.21 27.07 -31.87
C GLY A 924 -11.85 26.71 -33.32
N LYS A 925 -12.64 27.16 -34.30
CA LYS A 925 -12.32 27.02 -35.73
C LYS A 925 -11.06 27.78 -36.15
N ALA A 926 -10.86 28.99 -35.64
CA ALA A 926 -9.67 29.78 -35.92
C ALA A 926 -8.42 29.11 -35.32
N PHE A 927 -8.52 28.56 -34.11
CA PHE A 927 -7.48 27.72 -33.52
C PHE A 927 -7.15 26.49 -34.37
N VAL A 928 -8.16 25.75 -34.84
CA VAL A 928 -7.99 24.62 -35.76
C VAL A 928 -7.32 25.05 -37.06
N GLU A 929 -7.68 26.20 -37.63
CA GLU A 929 -7.04 26.74 -38.82
C GLU A 929 -5.55 27.04 -38.59
N GLY A 930 -5.20 27.68 -37.48
CA GLY A 930 -3.82 27.93 -37.07
C GLY A 930 -3.00 26.66 -36.85
N PHE A 931 -3.59 25.66 -36.20
CA PHE A 931 -2.98 24.34 -35.99
C PHE A 931 -2.74 23.62 -37.32
N ARG A 932 -3.75 23.54 -38.19
CA ARG A 932 -3.61 22.91 -39.51
C ARG A 932 -2.61 23.65 -40.40
N SER A 933 -2.56 24.98 -40.32
CA SER A 933 -1.63 25.82 -41.09
C SER A 933 -0.18 25.61 -40.64
N SER A 934 0.09 25.63 -39.34
CA SER A 934 1.43 25.44 -38.78
C SER A 934 1.99 24.04 -39.04
N VAL A 935 1.20 22.98 -38.79
CA VAL A 935 1.60 21.61 -39.10
C VAL A 935 1.80 21.40 -40.62
N SER A 936 0.97 22.03 -41.46
CA SER A 936 1.14 21.97 -42.92
C SER A 936 2.40 22.69 -43.41
N ALA A 937 2.73 23.85 -42.83
CA ALA A 937 3.96 24.57 -43.13
C ALA A 937 5.20 23.77 -42.69
N ILE A 938 5.20 23.22 -41.47
CA ILE A 938 6.30 22.38 -40.96
C ILE A 938 6.48 21.12 -41.81
N SER A 939 5.38 20.48 -42.24
CA SER A 939 5.38 19.36 -43.20
C SER A 939 6.02 19.76 -44.55
N GLN A 940 5.67 20.92 -45.10
CA GLN A 940 6.20 21.42 -46.37
C GLN A 940 7.71 21.73 -46.29
N TYR A 941 8.18 22.27 -45.16
CA TYR A 941 9.59 22.59 -44.90
C TYR A 941 10.26 21.54 -43.98
N SER A 942 9.81 20.29 -44.06
CA SER A 942 10.20 19.20 -43.16
C SER A 942 11.70 18.88 -43.17
N GLU A 943 12.39 19.05 -44.30
CA GLU A 943 13.85 18.90 -44.39
C GLU A 943 14.56 19.91 -43.49
N GLN A 944 14.22 21.21 -43.60
CA GLN A 944 14.79 22.26 -42.76
C GLN A 944 14.40 22.09 -41.28
N TRP A 945 13.18 21.66 -40.98
CA TRP A 945 12.76 21.35 -39.61
C TRP A 945 13.56 20.19 -39.02
N CYS A 946 13.78 19.12 -39.77
CA CYS A 946 14.58 17.98 -39.33
C CYS A 946 16.06 18.36 -39.13
N ASP A 947 16.60 19.31 -39.90
CA ASP A 947 17.97 19.79 -39.68
C ASP A 947 18.12 20.62 -38.40
N TYR A 948 17.08 21.40 -38.02
CA TYR A 948 17.02 21.99 -36.67
C TYR A 948 16.90 20.93 -35.57
N LEU A 949 16.11 19.86 -35.75
CA LEU A 949 16.04 18.77 -34.76
C LEU A 949 17.39 18.07 -34.60
N LYS A 950 18.12 17.83 -35.70
CA LYS A 950 19.47 17.22 -35.66
C LYS A 950 20.49 18.10 -34.95
N SER A 951 20.41 19.43 -35.10
CA SER A 951 21.36 20.35 -34.47
C SER A 951 21.21 20.45 -32.94
N MET A 952 20.09 19.98 -32.38
CA MET A 952 19.89 19.83 -30.93
C MET A 952 20.73 18.71 -30.29
N THR A 953 21.49 17.91 -31.07
CA THR A 953 22.30 16.81 -30.53
C THR A 953 23.30 17.32 -29.47
N GLY A 954 23.21 16.76 -28.27
CA GLY A 954 24.00 17.15 -27.10
C GLY A 954 23.40 18.26 -26.24
N PHE A 955 22.30 18.91 -26.64
CA PHE A 955 21.64 19.94 -25.84
C PHE A 955 21.01 19.35 -24.57
N GLU A 956 21.10 20.11 -23.48
CA GLU A 956 20.49 19.75 -22.19
C GLU A 956 19.01 20.16 -22.16
N VAL A 957 18.12 19.18 -21.93
CA VAL A 957 16.69 19.40 -21.72
C VAL A 957 16.25 18.82 -20.37
N ARG A 958 15.31 19.49 -19.70
CA ARG A 958 14.67 18.98 -18.50
C ARG A 958 13.79 17.79 -18.87
N TYR A 959 13.97 16.69 -18.16
CA TYR A 959 13.21 15.47 -18.35
C TYR A 959 12.35 15.22 -17.10
N GLN A 960 11.04 15.04 -17.30
CA GLN A 960 10.11 14.63 -16.26
C GLN A 960 9.91 13.10 -16.30
N PRO A 961 10.32 12.35 -15.27
CA PRO A 961 10.12 10.91 -15.20
C PRO A 961 8.64 10.51 -15.12
N ARG A 962 8.30 9.37 -15.72
CA ARG A 962 6.93 8.81 -15.73
C ARG A 962 6.57 8.18 -14.39
N TRP A 963 6.20 9.01 -13.42
CA TRP A 963 5.66 8.60 -12.11
C TRP A 963 4.50 9.50 -11.69
N ASN A 964 3.87 9.22 -10.54
CA ASN A 964 2.92 10.16 -9.95
C ASN A 964 3.66 11.36 -9.31
N LEU A 965 3.76 12.46 -10.07
CA LEU A 965 4.41 13.69 -9.63
C LEU A 965 3.71 14.34 -8.43
N ASN A 966 2.39 14.17 -8.29
CA ASN A 966 1.64 14.71 -7.15
C ASN A 966 1.99 13.99 -5.85
N ASP A 967 2.16 12.66 -5.90
CA ASP A 967 2.66 11.90 -4.75
C ASP A 967 4.09 12.34 -4.39
N ALA A 968 4.99 12.42 -5.37
CA ALA A 968 6.38 12.86 -5.14
C ALA A 968 6.45 14.26 -4.50
N ARG A 969 5.67 15.23 -5.02
CA ARG A 969 5.58 16.60 -4.48
C ARG A 969 4.97 16.63 -3.08
N LYS A 970 3.93 15.83 -2.82
CA LYS A 970 3.34 15.66 -1.49
C LYS A 970 4.40 15.17 -0.49
N GLN A 971 5.12 14.10 -0.79
CA GLN A 971 6.11 13.54 0.13
C GLN A 971 7.27 14.49 0.40
N PHE A 972 7.72 15.25 -0.60
CA PHE A 972 8.70 16.31 -0.40
C PHE A 972 8.20 17.41 0.54
N ARG A 973 6.98 17.91 0.33
CA ARG A 973 6.36 18.94 1.17
C ARG A 973 6.15 18.45 2.61
N ASP A 974 5.76 17.18 2.78
CA ASP A 974 5.48 16.58 4.09
C ASP A 974 6.72 16.62 5.03
N LEU A 975 7.96 16.62 4.50
CA LEU A 975 9.20 16.89 5.27
C LEU A 975 9.20 18.21 6.05
N HIS A 976 8.44 19.20 5.57
CA HIS A 976 8.41 20.55 6.10
C HIS A 976 7.18 20.82 6.97
N VAL A 977 6.06 20.13 6.73
CA VAL A 977 4.77 20.39 7.39
C VAL A 977 4.36 19.32 8.43
N VAL A 978 4.98 18.15 8.40
CA VAL A 978 4.69 17.05 9.35
C VAL A 978 5.62 17.10 10.56
N ARG A 979 5.05 17.41 11.73
CA ARG A 979 5.76 17.39 13.02
C ARG A 979 6.38 16.03 13.33
N GLU A 980 5.68 14.94 13.03
CA GLU A 980 6.08 13.59 13.41
C GLU A 980 7.41 13.14 12.75
N LEU A 981 7.80 13.74 11.62
CA LEU A 981 9.11 13.49 11.03
C LEU A 981 10.27 14.14 11.81
N GLN A 982 9.98 15.15 12.64
CA GLN A 982 10.99 15.88 13.44
C GLN A 982 11.63 15.04 14.54
N VAL A 983 10.90 14.04 15.07
CA VAL A 983 11.36 13.16 16.16
C VAL A 983 12.09 11.91 15.67
N LEU A 984 12.14 11.65 14.35
CA LEU A 984 12.83 10.49 13.79
C LEU A 984 14.35 10.63 13.88
N SER A 985 15.06 9.51 14.06
CA SER A 985 16.51 9.49 13.90
C SER A 985 16.89 9.77 12.45
N ARG A 986 18.10 10.34 12.21
CA ARG A 986 18.59 10.63 10.85
C ARG A 986 18.60 9.39 9.95
N GLU A 987 18.94 8.25 10.52
CA GLU A 987 19.00 6.96 9.82
C GLU A 987 17.60 6.44 9.46
N ARG A 988 16.65 6.50 10.41
CA ARG A 988 15.26 6.10 10.17
C ARG A 988 14.57 7.00 9.14
N LEU A 989 14.81 8.33 9.19
CA LEU A 989 14.32 9.27 8.18
C LEU A 989 14.94 9.01 6.80
N LYS A 990 16.25 8.72 6.71
CA LYS A 990 16.90 8.31 5.45
C LYS A 990 16.28 7.03 4.88
N GLY A 991 16.05 6.01 5.72
CA GLY A 991 15.44 4.75 5.31
C GLY A 991 14.01 4.91 4.80
N TYR A 992 13.19 5.71 5.50
CA TYR A 992 11.82 6.05 5.09
C TYR A 992 11.79 6.72 3.71
N LEU A 993 12.60 7.77 3.50
CA LEU A 993 12.63 8.51 2.24
C LEU A 993 13.11 7.64 1.07
N LEU A 994 14.04 6.73 1.30
CA LEU A 994 14.53 5.81 0.26
C LEU A 994 13.46 4.78 -0.16
N ARG A 995 12.77 4.13 0.79
CA ARG A 995 11.67 3.20 0.46
C ARG A 995 10.53 3.91 -0.28
N LEU A 996 10.18 5.10 0.17
CA LEU A 996 9.14 5.92 -0.44
C LEU A 996 9.48 6.34 -1.89
N ALA A 997 10.73 6.75 -2.13
CA ALA A 997 11.22 7.05 -3.48
C ALA A 997 11.24 5.78 -4.38
N LYS A 998 11.70 4.64 -3.86
CA LYS A 998 11.62 3.34 -4.55
C LYS A 998 10.19 2.98 -4.94
N ARG A 999 9.22 3.14 -4.04
CA ARG A 999 7.82 2.81 -4.31
C ARG A 999 7.19 3.69 -5.40
N ILE A 1000 7.42 5.00 -5.35
CA ILE A 1000 6.90 5.94 -6.36
C ILE A 1000 7.53 5.69 -7.74
N THR A 1001 8.84 5.44 -7.77
CA THR A 1001 9.56 5.18 -9.02
C THR A 1001 9.20 3.83 -9.64
N LEU A 1002 9.09 2.76 -8.82
CA LEU A 1002 8.66 1.43 -9.27
C LEU A 1002 7.21 1.42 -9.76
N ALA A 1003 6.29 2.14 -9.09
CA ALA A 1003 4.93 2.31 -9.57
C ALA A 1003 4.89 3.03 -10.94
N GLY A 1004 5.81 3.97 -11.18
CA GLY A 1004 6.03 4.59 -12.48
C GLY A 1004 6.46 3.60 -13.56
N GLU A 1005 7.36 2.67 -13.24
CA GLU A 1005 7.79 1.59 -14.14
C GLU A 1005 6.65 0.60 -14.43
N VAL A 1006 5.93 0.13 -13.41
CA VAL A 1006 4.76 -0.78 -13.55
C VAL A 1006 3.63 -0.15 -14.37
N SER A 1007 3.41 1.17 -14.26
CA SER A 1007 2.42 1.89 -15.08
C SER A 1007 2.68 1.80 -16.58
N GLN A 1008 3.93 1.53 -16.99
CA GLN A 1008 4.38 1.47 -18.38
C GLN A 1008 4.28 0.08 -19.01
N ARG A 1009 3.81 -0.96 -18.29
CA ARG A 1009 3.74 -2.35 -18.80
C ARG A 1009 2.94 -2.55 -20.10
N TRP A 1010 2.09 -1.59 -20.45
CA TRP A 1010 1.27 -1.59 -21.67
C TRP A 1010 1.91 -0.85 -22.86
N LEU A 1011 3.13 -0.33 -22.70
CA LEU A 1011 3.88 0.35 -23.76
C LEU A 1011 4.81 -0.61 -24.49
N ASP A 1012 5.12 -0.33 -25.76
CA ASP A 1012 6.15 -1.06 -26.49
C ASP A 1012 7.51 -0.95 -25.77
N ALA A 1013 8.28 -2.03 -25.74
CA ALA A 1013 9.54 -2.12 -24.98
C ALA A 1013 10.54 -0.95 -25.17
N PRO A 1014 10.75 -0.38 -26.38
CA PRO A 1014 11.64 0.78 -26.54
C PRO A 1014 11.18 2.05 -25.81
N TRP A 1015 9.88 2.17 -25.56
CA TRP A 1015 9.29 3.30 -24.85
C TRP A 1015 9.16 3.07 -23.33
N GLN A 1016 9.55 1.90 -22.80
CA GLN A 1016 9.57 1.65 -21.37
C GLN A 1016 10.82 2.27 -20.74
N GLU A 1017 10.62 3.11 -19.72
CA GLU A 1017 11.69 3.82 -19.01
C GLU A 1017 11.94 3.15 -17.65
N PRO A 1018 13.19 2.81 -17.27
CA PRO A 1018 13.51 2.10 -16.03
C PRO A 1018 13.51 3.06 -14.83
N VAL A 1019 12.34 3.63 -14.53
CA VAL A 1019 12.16 4.74 -13.57
C VAL A 1019 12.70 4.39 -12.17
N SER A 1020 12.67 3.10 -11.78
CA SER A 1020 13.20 2.62 -10.48
C SER A 1020 14.65 3.01 -10.19
N VAL A 1021 15.50 3.17 -11.22
CA VAL A 1021 16.92 3.55 -11.03
C VAL A 1021 17.10 4.98 -10.50
N LEU A 1022 16.06 5.83 -10.57
CA LEU A 1022 16.11 7.21 -10.09
C LEU A 1022 15.89 7.33 -8.57
N ALA A 1023 15.44 6.25 -7.91
CA ALA A 1023 14.99 6.27 -6.51
C ALA A 1023 16.02 6.84 -5.51
N GLU A 1024 17.29 6.48 -5.66
CA GLU A 1024 18.35 6.98 -4.76
C GLU A 1024 18.56 8.49 -4.95
N SER A 1025 18.61 8.96 -6.18
CA SER A 1025 18.76 10.40 -6.50
C SER A 1025 17.61 11.23 -5.94
N VAL A 1026 16.37 10.75 -6.05
CA VAL A 1026 15.17 11.37 -5.47
C VAL A 1026 15.28 11.44 -3.94
N ALA A 1027 15.59 10.32 -3.28
CA ALA A 1027 15.71 10.24 -1.83
C ALA A 1027 16.86 11.11 -1.27
N GLU A 1028 17.96 11.25 -2.01
CA GLU A 1028 19.05 12.17 -1.67
C GLU A 1028 18.64 13.64 -1.80
N GLY A 1029 17.87 14.00 -2.85
CA GLY A 1029 17.33 15.35 -3.01
C GLY A 1029 16.43 15.71 -1.83
N TRP A 1030 15.47 14.85 -1.50
CA TRP A 1030 14.60 15.01 -0.34
C TRP A 1030 15.38 15.17 0.97
N GLN A 1031 16.44 14.39 1.20
CA GLN A 1031 17.34 14.56 2.35
C GLN A 1031 18.15 15.87 2.33
N ALA A 1032 18.37 16.45 1.16
CA ALA A 1032 19.03 17.74 0.98
C ALA A 1032 18.07 18.95 1.06
N SER A 1033 16.75 18.70 1.16
CA SER A 1033 15.68 19.70 0.99
C SER A 1033 15.61 20.29 -0.42
N GLU A 1034 15.89 19.45 -1.41
CA GLU A 1034 15.91 19.76 -2.84
C GLU A 1034 14.93 18.84 -3.60
N GLN A 1035 14.11 19.38 -4.50
CA GLN A 1035 13.51 18.54 -5.54
C GLN A 1035 14.55 18.30 -6.64
N ARG A 1036 14.66 17.06 -7.12
CA ARG A 1036 15.60 16.72 -8.21
C ARG A 1036 15.02 17.10 -9.56
N ASP A 1037 15.67 18.04 -10.24
CA ASP A 1037 15.53 18.20 -11.67
C ASP A 1037 16.38 17.14 -12.39
N PHE A 1038 15.71 16.29 -13.16
CA PHE A 1038 16.37 15.36 -14.07
C PHE A 1038 16.57 16.02 -15.43
N VAL A 1039 17.71 15.74 -16.04
CA VAL A 1039 18.16 16.32 -17.30
C VAL A 1039 18.49 15.18 -18.26
N ARG A 1040 18.10 15.35 -19.53
CA ARG A 1040 18.52 14.49 -20.64
C ARG A 1040 19.41 15.30 -21.57
N LYS A 1041 20.44 14.66 -22.12
CA LYS A 1041 21.14 15.18 -23.30
C LYS A 1041 20.53 14.58 -24.56
N LEU A 1042 20.08 15.42 -25.48
CA LEU A 1042 19.38 14.97 -26.68
C LEU A 1042 20.34 14.19 -27.59
N GLY A 1043 19.90 13.05 -28.12
CA GLY A 1043 20.75 12.11 -28.86
C GLY A 1043 21.57 11.15 -27.98
N GLU A 1044 21.61 11.33 -26.66
CA GLU A 1044 22.21 10.39 -25.71
C GLU A 1044 21.15 9.49 -25.05
N SER A 1045 21.59 8.33 -24.53
CA SER A 1045 20.80 7.37 -23.75
C SER A 1045 20.73 7.68 -22.26
N GLY A 1046 21.57 8.59 -21.77
CA GLY A 1046 21.75 8.86 -20.35
C GLY A 1046 20.73 9.82 -19.74
N VAL A 1047 20.48 9.65 -18.44
CA VAL A 1047 19.73 10.58 -17.60
C VAL A 1047 20.62 11.09 -16.46
N PHE A 1048 20.55 12.39 -16.23
CA PHE A 1048 21.42 13.14 -15.34
C PHE A 1048 20.61 13.89 -14.28
N VAL A 1049 21.26 14.28 -13.19
CA VAL A 1049 20.75 15.24 -12.20
C VAL A 1049 21.67 16.45 -12.16
N LYS A 1050 21.08 17.63 -12.12
CA LYS A 1050 21.84 18.88 -12.05
C LYS A 1050 22.25 19.23 -10.62
N ARG A 1051 23.51 19.64 -10.45
CA ARG A 1051 24.08 20.14 -9.19
C ARG A 1051 24.03 21.66 -9.11
N HIS A 1052 24.11 22.20 -7.88
CA HIS A 1052 24.07 23.65 -7.60
C HIS A 1052 25.16 24.49 -8.28
N ASP A 1053 26.30 23.87 -8.61
CA ASP A 1053 27.39 24.52 -9.35
C ASP A 1053 27.13 24.60 -10.87
N GLY A 1054 26.04 23.98 -11.34
CA GLY A 1054 25.66 23.87 -12.74
C GLY A 1054 26.10 22.56 -13.39
N THR A 1055 26.90 21.72 -12.73
CA THR A 1055 27.41 20.46 -13.31
C THR A 1055 26.35 19.37 -13.33
N LEU A 1056 26.40 18.51 -14.36
CA LEU A 1056 25.57 17.31 -14.44
C LEU A 1056 26.27 16.11 -13.78
N GLN A 1057 25.49 15.36 -13.00
CA GLN A 1057 25.86 14.05 -12.48
C GLN A 1057 25.03 12.99 -13.22
N GLU A 1058 25.68 12.00 -13.85
CA GLU A 1058 25.01 10.85 -14.45
C GLU A 1058 24.32 10.02 -13.35
N VAL A 1059 23.07 9.63 -13.59
CA VAL A 1059 22.29 8.75 -12.71
C VAL A 1059 22.16 7.35 -13.32
N SER A 1060 21.87 7.29 -14.62
CA SER A 1060 21.92 6.06 -15.40
C SER A 1060 22.33 6.37 -16.84
N ARG A 1061 23.20 5.52 -17.40
CA ARG A 1061 23.76 5.68 -18.75
C ARG A 1061 22.84 5.18 -19.85
N ASP A 1062 22.06 4.14 -19.57
CA ASP A 1062 21.24 3.41 -20.54
C ASP A 1062 19.76 3.49 -20.11
N TYR A 1063 19.28 4.72 -19.90
CA TYR A 1063 17.92 5.00 -19.42
C TYR A 1063 16.92 5.19 -20.58
N PHE A 1064 17.36 5.81 -21.68
CA PHE A 1064 16.54 6.02 -22.87
C PHE A 1064 16.93 5.08 -24.01
N SER A 1065 16.02 4.17 -24.37
CA SER A 1065 16.20 3.24 -25.50
C SER A 1065 15.87 3.86 -26.87
N VAL A 1066 15.19 5.03 -26.90
CA VAL A 1066 14.79 5.73 -28.14
C VAL A 1066 15.52 7.06 -28.26
N ASN A 1067 16.21 7.26 -29.39
CA ASN A 1067 16.70 8.58 -29.80
C ASN A 1067 15.52 9.44 -30.29
N THR A 1068 15.14 10.45 -29.51
CA THR A 1068 13.99 11.31 -29.80
C THR A 1068 14.22 12.27 -30.95
N ILE A 1069 15.47 12.67 -31.22
CA ILE A 1069 15.81 13.48 -32.40
C ILE A 1069 15.49 12.68 -33.68
N GLU A 1070 16.01 11.46 -33.77
CA GLU A 1070 15.80 10.57 -34.91
C GLU A 1070 14.31 10.23 -35.06
N LYS A 1071 13.64 9.86 -33.96
CA LYS A 1071 12.23 9.47 -34.00
C LYS A 1071 11.33 10.64 -34.38
N GLN A 1072 11.51 11.84 -33.81
CA GLN A 1072 10.72 13.00 -34.21
C GLN A 1072 11.00 13.39 -35.67
N SER A 1073 12.26 13.34 -36.12
CA SER A 1073 12.61 13.61 -37.52
C SER A 1073 11.91 12.64 -38.49
N GLU A 1074 11.83 11.34 -38.15
CA GLU A 1074 11.08 10.34 -38.93
C GLU A 1074 9.59 10.70 -39.03
N LEU A 1075 8.95 11.07 -37.90
CA LEU A 1075 7.54 11.44 -37.87
C LEU A 1075 7.26 12.71 -38.67
N ILE A 1076 8.08 13.75 -38.53
CA ILE A 1076 7.96 15.00 -39.31
C ILE A 1076 8.18 14.76 -40.80
N ALA A 1077 9.16 13.94 -41.18
CA ALA A 1077 9.38 13.57 -42.58
C ALA A 1077 8.21 12.74 -43.16
N SER A 1078 7.57 11.88 -42.35
CA SER A 1078 6.40 11.10 -42.80
C SER A 1078 5.20 11.99 -43.17
N LEU A 1079 5.05 13.13 -42.49
CA LEU A 1079 4.01 14.13 -42.77
C LEU A 1079 4.19 14.86 -44.12
N ALA A 1080 5.27 14.58 -44.88
CA ALA A 1080 5.37 15.01 -46.27
C ALA A 1080 4.38 14.24 -47.19
N ASP A 1081 3.90 13.05 -46.81
CA ASP A 1081 2.77 12.41 -47.49
C ASP A 1081 1.47 13.15 -47.15
N HIS A 1082 0.95 13.88 -48.14
CA HIS A 1082 -0.33 14.58 -48.05
C HIS A 1082 -1.49 13.70 -47.56
N LYS A 1083 -1.54 12.41 -47.94
CA LYS A 1083 -2.65 11.53 -47.49
C LYS A 1083 -2.57 11.22 -46.00
N LEU A 1084 -1.36 10.95 -45.50
CA LEU A 1084 -1.11 10.70 -44.08
C LEU A 1084 -1.42 11.95 -43.27
N ARG A 1085 -0.86 13.08 -43.69
CA ARG A 1085 -1.05 14.39 -43.05
C ARG A 1085 -2.51 14.81 -43.02
N ASP A 1086 -3.22 14.73 -44.15
CA ASP A 1086 -4.61 15.18 -44.22
C ASP A 1086 -5.53 14.27 -43.38
N ARG A 1087 -5.26 12.95 -43.31
CA ARG A 1087 -5.96 12.02 -42.40
C ARG A 1087 -5.72 12.39 -40.94
N PHE A 1088 -4.47 12.63 -40.55
CA PHE A 1088 -4.09 13.06 -39.20
C PHE A 1088 -4.74 14.39 -38.82
N LEU A 1089 -4.59 15.42 -39.65
CA LEU A 1089 -5.15 16.76 -39.41
C LEU A 1089 -6.68 16.77 -39.30
N ASN A 1090 -7.37 15.93 -40.07
CA ASN A 1090 -8.84 15.81 -39.99
C ASN A 1090 -9.29 15.13 -38.69
N ALA A 1091 -8.53 14.15 -38.19
CA ALA A 1091 -8.81 13.50 -36.92
C ALA A 1091 -8.50 14.44 -35.73
N CYS A 1092 -7.37 15.16 -35.76
CA CYS A 1092 -7.07 16.21 -34.79
C CYS A 1092 -8.15 17.29 -34.79
N GLN A 1093 -8.61 17.75 -35.95
CA GLN A 1093 -9.68 18.75 -36.05
C GLN A 1093 -10.96 18.29 -35.31
N GLN A 1094 -11.47 17.09 -35.60
CA GLN A 1094 -12.68 16.57 -34.94
C GLN A 1094 -12.51 16.48 -33.41
N MET A 1095 -11.34 16.07 -32.96
CA MET A 1095 -11.01 15.92 -31.54
C MET A 1095 -10.86 17.29 -30.84
N ILE A 1096 -10.22 18.27 -31.49
CA ILE A 1096 -10.08 19.64 -31.00
C ILE A 1096 -11.44 20.36 -30.94
N GLU A 1097 -12.25 20.27 -32.01
CA GLU A 1097 -13.60 20.86 -32.06
C GLU A 1097 -14.49 20.25 -30.96
N GLY A 1098 -14.50 18.91 -30.81
CA GLY A 1098 -15.22 18.23 -29.74
C GLY A 1098 -14.73 18.56 -28.32
N TRP A 1099 -13.43 18.83 -28.15
CA TRP A 1099 -12.89 19.30 -26.87
C TRP A 1099 -13.43 20.69 -26.51
N PHE A 1100 -13.38 21.65 -27.45
CA PHE A 1100 -13.92 23.00 -27.26
C PHE A 1100 -15.43 23.03 -26.98
N GLU A 1101 -16.21 22.10 -27.55
CA GLU A 1101 -17.66 22.00 -27.32
C GLU A 1101 -18.03 21.35 -25.97
N GLN A 1102 -17.22 20.41 -25.47
CA GLN A 1102 -17.65 19.51 -24.37
C GLN A 1102 -16.89 19.69 -23.05
N HIS A 1103 -15.67 20.25 -23.08
CA HIS A 1103 -14.73 20.18 -21.93
C HIS A 1103 -14.15 21.52 -21.50
N ILE A 1104 -14.35 22.61 -22.25
CA ILE A 1104 -13.93 23.93 -21.78
C ILE A 1104 -15.08 24.56 -20.99
N ASN A 1105 -14.79 24.93 -19.75
CA ASN A 1105 -15.68 25.68 -18.88
C ASN A 1105 -14.84 26.71 -18.13
N ALA A 1106 -15.08 27.99 -18.35
CA ALA A 1106 -14.22 29.04 -17.84
C ALA A 1106 -14.19 29.03 -16.30
N GLY A 1107 -12.99 28.92 -15.73
CA GLY A 1107 -12.83 28.77 -14.29
C GLY A 1107 -13.40 27.48 -13.70
N GLU A 1108 -13.39 26.38 -14.45
CA GLU A 1108 -13.63 25.04 -13.90
C GLU A 1108 -12.70 24.78 -12.70
N GLY A 1109 -13.25 24.21 -11.62
CA GLY A 1109 -12.51 23.95 -10.39
C GLY A 1109 -12.19 25.18 -9.51
N MET A 1110 -12.51 26.40 -9.95
CA MET A 1110 -12.32 27.62 -9.16
C MET A 1110 -13.33 27.71 -7.99
N PRO A 1111 -12.87 27.96 -6.74
CA PRO A 1111 -13.76 28.22 -5.60
C PRO A 1111 -14.66 29.43 -5.84
N GLU A 1112 -15.91 29.37 -5.39
CA GLU A 1112 -16.90 30.43 -5.63
C GLU A 1112 -16.53 31.77 -4.98
N GLU A 1113 -15.97 31.74 -3.77
CA GLU A 1113 -15.47 32.93 -3.06
C GLU A 1113 -14.41 33.67 -3.89
N LEU A 1114 -13.43 32.91 -4.41
CA LEU A 1114 -12.38 33.45 -5.26
C LEU A 1114 -12.89 33.90 -6.63
N ARG A 1115 -13.89 33.21 -7.19
CA ARG A 1115 -14.57 33.64 -8.44
C ARG A 1115 -15.21 35.02 -8.23
N GLN A 1116 -15.85 35.25 -7.07
CA GLN A 1116 -16.42 36.55 -6.73
C GLN A 1116 -15.33 37.61 -6.49
N GLU A 1117 -14.27 37.32 -5.73
CA GLU A 1117 -13.13 38.25 -5.54
C GLU A 1117 -12.51 38.69 -6.88
N VAL A 1118 -12.35 37.76 -7.83
CA VAL A 1118 -11.82 38.06 -9.16
C VAL A 1118 -12.79 38.89 -9.99
N LEU A 1119 -14.08 38.55 -10.01
CA LEU A 1119 -15.10 39.33 -10.71
C LEU A 1119 -15.24 40.75 -10.12
N GLU A 1120 -15.16 40.91 -8.80
CA GLU A 1120 -15.14 42.21 -8.13
C GLU A 1120 -13.89 43.01 -8.49
N ALA A 1121 -12.70 42.40 -8.44
CA ALA A 1121 -11.44 43.06 -8.80
C ALA A 1121 -11.38 43.50 -10.27
N LEU A 1122 -12.01 42.74 -11.17
CA LEU A 1122 -12.15 43.09 -12.59
C LEU A 1122 -13.16 44.24 -12.78
N ALA A 1123 -14.33 44.17 -12.16
CA ALA A 1123 -15.30 45.28 -12.19
C ALA A 1123 -14.74 46.58 -11.58
N ASP A 1124 -13.86 46.48 -10.58
CA ASP A 1124 -13.18 47.61 -9.97
C ASP A 1124 -11.95 48.10 -10.76
N ARG A 1125 -11.47 47.34 -11.75
CA ARG A 1125 -10.58 47.80 -12.83
C ARG A 1125 -11.38 48.56 -13.89
N GLU A 1126 -12.51 48.02 -14.36
CA GLU A 1126 -13.40 48.67 -15.33
C GLU A 1126 -13.93 50.03 -14.84
N ARG A 1127 -14.15 50.20 -13.53
CA ARG A 1127 -14.51 51.50 -12.93
C ARG A 1127 -13.37 52.53 -12.83
N LYS A 1128 -12.11 52.09 -13.03
CA LYS A 1128 -10.90 52.92 -12.88
C LYS A 1128 -10.24 53.26 -14.23
N ALA A 1129 -10.55 52.50 -15.27
CA ALA A 1129 -10.27 52.83 -16.67
C ALA A 1129 -11.24 53.93 -17.17
#